data_AF-A0A8H6IKL1-F1
#
_entry.id   AF-A0A8H6IKL1-F1
#
_cell.length_a   1.000
_cell.length_b   1.000
_cell.length_c   1.000
_cell.angle_alpha   90.00
_cell.angle_beta   90.00
_cell.angle_gamma   90.00
#
_symmetry.space_group_name_H-M   'P 1'
#
loop_
_entity.id
_entity.type
_entity.pdbx_description
1 polymer ?
#
loop_
_entity_poly.entity_id
_entity_poly.type
_entity_poly.pdbx_seq_one_letter_code
_entity_poly.pdbx_strand_id
1 'polypeptide(L)'
;MSFIVSSLLLASLISGGYGRPVELRQAAPEVFKLPIPAEGPGPTFDATATRVATNAQIRNAASPDLCFDVSDFRAGDFRFNLVPLALKPCNPSVDGQKFDLITKGAHNNNQDGTKTLIVSSQQFTCVDRRGNKNDRTRPGLFACGGRAVGDGETTDDQQFFFNLNGTATTGFTLVKDSKNQGVGAGNACMTLNKDGFVSNTPCSPPNFTPEQTWIIGDAPAGSPPPTVPDASTSVGSTSQPASTTATTLPRAHQEHLKSLYCPRLEMMVPGPTFDASATRAATAAHIRNAGSPNLCFDVSDFRAGDFRFNLVPIALKTCDAATDGQKFDLITKGAHNNVQDGSRTIIVSSQQFTCVDRRSNIKDRTRPGLFACATIAGGIGFPLVQNSVNNGVGPGNQCLTLDADGFLRNTPCSPPNFSPEQTWIVGDLGNGVVSATPPQASPVKPSPVASSPSSLEPTQSSCQGTTVTATSTVTVTVTSQPQATAAPSSSAATSSPTSTSSSTLVAAPSPTTKPDVFVLPKPEEGPGPTFDNTATRAAKSVQIRSAASDTCFDVSNFKAGDFRFNLVPVALKKCDATVDGQKFDLITKGAHNDVADGSRTLIVSSQQFTCVDRRSNINDRTRPGLFACGGRAAGDGGTTADQQYFFNKAGDLGKGIGFPLVRDAVNNGVGPGNKCLTLKADGFLSNEPCSPPNFSPEQTWIVG
;
A
#
# COMPACT_ATOMS: atom_id res chain seq x y z
N MET A 1 -85.08 16.14 30.58
CA MET A 1 -83.94 15.26 30.90
C MET A 1 -82.78 15.64 29.99
N SER A 2 -82.01 16.65 30.42
CA SER A 2 -80.73 17.06 29.85
C SER A 2 -79.89 17.45 31.05
N PHE A 3 -78.80 16.74 31.33
CA PHE A 3 -77.62 17.24 32.03
C PHE A 3 -76.56 16.11 32.05
N ILE A 4 -75.29 16.51 32.10
CA ILE A 4 -74.07 15.72 32.30
C ILE A 4 -73.37 15.21 31.02
N VAL A 5 -72.75 16.13 30.26
CA VAL A 5 -71.42 15.94 29.63
C VAL A 5 -70.74 17.31 29.51
N SER A 6 -70.13 17.82 30.57
CA SER A 6 -69.17 18.94 30.49
C SER A 6 -68.45 19.13 31.82
N SER A 7 -67.33 18.41 32.08
CA SER A 7 -66.43 18.69 33.23
C SER A 7 -65.08 17.94 33.23
N LEU A 8 -64.63 17.28 32.15
CA LEU A 8 -63.33 16.59 32.14
C LEU A 8 -62.44 17.04 30.99
N LEU A 9 -62.08 18.34 30.96
CA LEU A 9 -61.05 18.81 30.04
C LEU A 9 -60.40 20.12 30.52
N LEU A 10 -59.88 20.18 31.74
CA LEU A 10 -59.06 21.33 32.19
C LEU A 10 -58.18 21.03 33.42
N ALA A 11 -57.30 20.03 33.36
CA ALA A 11 -56.26 19.84 34.38
C ALA A 11 -55.06 19.03 33.85
N SER A 12 -54.19 19.66 33.07
CA SER A 12 -52.76 19.28 33.00
C SER A 12 -51.99 20.38 32.29
N LEU A 13 -51.55 21.35 33.09
CA LEU A 13 -50.59 22.38 32.76
C LEU A 13 -49.42 22.19 33.74
N ILE A 14 -48.20 22.32 33.23
CA ILE A 14 -46.94 22.61 33.93
C ILE A 14 -46.13 21.39 34.41
N SER A 15 -45.30 20.87 33.51
CA SER A 15 -43.97 20.34 33.84
C SER A 15 -42.99 20.73 32.73
N GLY A 16 -42.61 22.01 32.73
CA GLY A 16 -41.54 22.55 31.89
C GLY A 16 -40.18 22.22 32.50
N GLY A 17 -39.52 21.18 31.98
CA GLY A 17 -38.12 20.89 32.29
C GLY A 17 -37.21 21.82 31.50
N TYR A 18 -36.44 22.66 32.19
CA TYR A 18 -35.34 23.41 31.60
C TYR A 18 -34.26 22.44 31.11
N GLY A 19 -34.27 22.15 29.81
CA GLY A 19 -33.16 21.47 29.15
C GLY A 19 -31.93 22.36 29.20
N ARG A 20 -30.92 21.95 29.96
CA ARG A 20 -29.58 22.55 29.89
C ARG A 20 -29.02 22.35 28.47
N PRO A 21 -28.40 23.37 27.85
CA PRO A 21 -27.73 23.18 26.58
C PRO A 21 -26.65 22.11 26.77
N VAL A 22 -26.76 21.04 25.98
CA VAL A 22 -25.71 20.03 25.86
C VAL A 22 -24.56 20.72 25.13
N GLU A 23 -23.58 21.18 25.89
CA GLU A 23 -22.29 21.59 25.39
C GLU A 23 -21.63 20.34 24.79
N LEU A 24 -21.79 20.15 23.48
CA LEU A 24 -21.00 19.19 22.71
C LEU A 24 -19.53 19.63 22.85
N ARG A 25 -18.83 19.08 23.83
CA ARG A 25 -17.37 19.11 23.87
C ARG A 25 -16.89 18.54 22.54
N GLN A 26 -16.47 19.41 21.62
CA GLN A 26 -15.64 19.02 20.50
C GLN A 26 -14.45 18.28 21.10
N ALA A 27 -14.40 16.96 20.85
CA ALA A 27 -13.24 16.17 21.18
C ALA A 27 -12.04 16.86 20.52
N ALA A 28 -10.99 17.13 21.31
CA ALA A 28 -9.77 17.69 20.77
C ALA A 28 -9.30 16.79 19.61
N PRO A 29 -8.85 17.38 18.48
CA PRO A 29 -8.40 16.59 17.34
C PRO A 29 -7.33 15.61 17.81
N GLU A 30 -7.62 14.32 17.66
CA GLU A 30 -6.71 13.26 18.08
C GLU A 30 -5.40 13.42 17.30
N VAL A 31 -4.26 13.44 18.01
CA VAL A 31 -2.94 13.52 17.38
C VAL A 31 -2.69 12.22 16.64
N PHE A 32 -3.01 12.23 15.34
CA PHE A 32 -2.89 11.07 14.48
C PHE A 32 -1.40 10.74 14.26
N LYS A 33 -0.97 9.60 14.79
CA LYS A 33 0.32 9.00 14.45
C LYS A 33 0.16 8.22 13.15
N LEU A 34 1.10 8.41 12.22
CA LEU A 34 1.15 7.63 10.99
C LEU A 34 0.99 6.13 11.30
N PRO A 35 0.05 5.42 10.65
CA PRO A 35 -0.01 3.98 10.72
C PRO A 35 1.31 3.45 10.18
N ILE A 36 2.05 2.74 11.01
CA ILE A 36 3.23 1.99 10.54
C ILE A 36 2.70 0.95 9.57
N PRO A 37 3.09 0.97 8.28
CA PRO A 37 2.59 0.00 7.31
C PRO A 37 2.86 -1.41 7.81
N ALA A 38 1.80 -2.21 7.99
CA ALA A 38 1.91 -3.58 8.46
C ALA A 38 2.57 -4.52 7.41
N GLU A 39 2.69 -4.07 6.14
CA GLU A 39 3.24 -4.86 5.05
C GLU A 39 4.12 -3.99 4.09
N GLY A 40 5.46 -4.16 4.15
CA GLY A 40 6.45 -3.58 3.24
C GLY A 40 7.23 -2.37 3.81
N PRO A 41 8.46 -2.07 3.33
CA PRO A 41 9.13 -0.84 3.75
C PRO A 41 8.33 0.33 3.19
N GLY A 42 7.70 1.10 4.08
CA GLY A 42 7.26 2.44 3.72
C GLY A 42 8.47 3.31 3.34
N PRO A 43 8.23 4.49 2.76
CA PRO A 43 9.30 5.46 2.54
C PRO A 43 10.11 5.68 3.84
N THR A 44 11.42 5.52 3.75
CA THR A 44 12.33 5.61 4.91
C THR A 44 13.03 6.96 4.95
N PHE A 45 13.22 7.50 6.16
CA PHE A 45 14.03 8.69 6.36
C PHE A 45 15.49 8.43 5.97
N ASP A 46 16.00 9.23 5.04
CA ASP A 46 17.42 9.24 4.67
C ASP A 46 18.22 10.08 5.67
N ALA A 47 18.95 9.41 6.55
CA ALA A 47 19.82 10.04 7.53
C ALA A 47 21.13 10.59 6.93
N THR A 48 21.47 10.18 5.71
CA THR A 48 22.66 10.68 4.98
C THR A 48 22.37 11.95 4.18
N ALA A 49 21.10 12.36 4.12
CA ALA A 49 20.64 13.50 3.34
C ALA A 49 21.24 14.83 3.82
N THR A 50 21.82 15.59 2.90
CA THR A 50 22.13 17.01 3.08
C THR A 50 20.87 17.82 2.78
N ARG A 51 20.42 18.58 3.77
CA ARG A 51 19.17 19.34 3.73
C ARG A 51 19.48 20.83 3.71
N VAL A 52 18.93 21.55 2.73
CA VAL A 52 19.01 23.02 2.69
C VAL A 52 17.89 23.66 3.50
N ALA A 53 16.78 22.96 3.66
CA ALA A 53 15.69 23.30 4.57
C ALA A 53 15.09 22.03 5.17
N THR A 54 14.60 22.11 6.40
CA THR A 54 13.99 21.00 7.14
C THR A 54 12.73 21.51 7.81
N ASN A 55 11.64 20.73 7.72
CA ASN A 55 10.32 21.07 8.26
C ASN A 55 9.80 22.45 7.83
N ALA A 56 10.17 22.91 6.63
CA ALA A 56 9.81 24.23 6.14
C ALA A 56 8.48 24.19 5.39
N GLN A 57 7.72 25.28 5.45
CA GLN A 57 6.60 25.48 4.54
C GLN A 57 7.10 26.02 3.20
N ILE A 58 6.44 25.61 2.12
CA ILE A 58 6.70 26.11 0.75
C ILE A 58 5.46 26.88 0.30
N ARG A 59 5.65 28.16 0.02
CA ARG A 59 4.58 29.14 -0.28
C ARG A 59 4.68 29.66 -1.70
N ASN A 60 3.56 30.03 -2.31
CA ASN A 60 3.58 30.66 -3.62
C ASN A 60 3.78 32.18 -3.50
N ALA A 61 4.60 32.79 -4.36
CA ALA A 61 4.83 34.24 -4.29
C ALA A 61 3.61 35.08 -4.74
N ALA A 62 2.74 34.55 -5.61
CA ALA A 62 1.47 35.20 -5.97
C ALA A 62 0.41 35.09 -4.86
N SER A 63 0.56 34.13 -3.95
CA SER A 63 -0.39 33.86 -2.87
C SER A 63 0.37 33.35 -1.64
N PRO A 64 1.06 34.25 -0.91
CA PRO A 64 2.00 33.88 0.17
C PRO A 64 1.31 33.25 1.38
N ASP A 65 -0.01 33.38 1.51
CA ASP A 65 -0.80 32.72 2.54
C ASP A 65 -1.16 31.27 2.18
N LEU A 66 -0.83 30.78 0.97
CA LEU A 66 -1.05 29.39 0.56
C LEU A 66 0.24 28.59 0.60
N CYS A 67 0.18 27.45 1.29
CA CYS A 67 1.27 26.50 1.50
C CYS A 67 0.96 25.16 0.83
N PHE A 68 2.00 24.45 0.39
CA PHE A 68 1.87 23.03 0.06
C PHE A 68 1.22 22.28 1.21
N ASP A 69 0.25 21.43 0.89
CA ASP A 69 -0.47 20.61 1.86
C ASP A 69 -0.70 19.21 1.29
N VAL A 70 -0.32 18.22 2.07
CA VAL A 70 -0.53 16.79 1.78
C VAL A 70 -1.25 16.10 2.95
N SER A 71 -1.96 16.89 3.75
CA SER A 71 -2.66 16.44 4.95
C SER A 71 -3.83 15.51 4.62
N ASP A 72 -4.33 15.52 3.38
CA ASP A 72 -5.31 14.56 2.87
C ASP A 72 -4.62 13.31 2.30
N PHE A 73 -3.79 12.68 3.12
CA PHE A 73 -2.98 11.51 2.76
C PHE A 73 -3.79 10.28 2.37
N ARG A 74 -5.10 10.26 2.67
CA ARG A 74 -6.02 9.18 2.33
C ARG A 74 -6.30 9.09 0.83
N ALA A 75 -5.95 10.11 0.08
CA ALA A 75 -6.06 10.13 -1.38
C ALA A 75 -4.91 9.37 -2.10
N GLY A 76 -3.87 8.94 -1.39
CA GLY A 76 -2.79 8.13 -1.94
C GLY A 76 -2.99 6.61 -1.77
N ASP A 77 -2.09 5.82 -2.37
CA ASP A 77 -1.99 4.39 -2.09
C ASP A 77 -1.40 4.11 -0.69
N PHE A 78 -1.34 2.85 -0.31
CA PHE A 78 -0.84 2.41 1.01
C PHE A 78 0.63 2.76 1.31
N ARG A 79 1.39 3.21 0.31
CA ARG A 79 2.79 3.66 0.45
C ARG A 79 2.88 5.18 0.41
N PHE A 80 1.74 5.87 0.49
CA PHE A 80 1.62 7.31 0.29
C PHE A 80 2.07 7.75 -1.11
N ASN A 81 2.07 6.84 -2.09
CA ASN A 81 2.22 7.24 -3.48
C ASN A 81 0.91 7.84 -3.96
N LEU A 82 1.02 8.74 -4.93
CA LEU A 82 -0.09 9.39 -5.60
C LEU A 82 -0.95 10.30 -4.70
N VAL A 83 -0.44 10.70 -3.53
CA VAL A 83 -1.11 11.72 -2.70
C VAL A 83 -1.12 13.04 -3.46
N PRO A 84 -2.27 13.67 -3.75
CA PRO A 84 -2.31 14.94 -4.44
C PRO A 84 -1.59 16.04 -3.65
N LEU A 85 -0.78 16.86 -4.33
CA LEU A 85 -0.21 18.06 -3.73
C LEU A 85 -1.26 19.18 -3.81
N ALA A 86 -1.82 19.57 -2.66
CA ALA A 86 -2.77 20.66 -2.58
C ALA A 86 -2.10 21.96 -2.12
N LEU A 87 -2.85 23.07 -2.24
CA LEU A 87 -2.52 24.33 -1.59
C LEU A 87 -3.61 24.67 -0.58
N LYS A 88 -3.21 24.98 0.65
CA LYS A 88 -4.11 25.40 1.73
C LYS A 88 -3.56 26.61 2.45
N PRO A 89 -4.39 27.36 3.20
CA PRO A 89 -3.89 28.38 4.11
C PRO A 89 -2.75 27.84 4.98
N CYS A 90 -1.67 28.60 5.03
CA CYS A 90 -0.49 28.24 5.79
C CYS A 90 -0.80 28.13 7.28
N ASN A 91 -0.45 27.00 7.88
CA ASN A 91 -0.56 26.75 9.31
C ASN A 91 0.67 25.97 9.78
N PRO A 92 1.58 26.58 10.57
CA PRO A 92 2.81 25.93 11.01
C PRO A 92 2.58 24.74 11.95
N SER A 93 1.37 24.60 12.50
CA SER A 93 0.97 23.46 13.33
C SER A 93 0.56 22.23 12.52
N VAL A 94 0.40 22.35 11.20
CA VAL A 94 -0.01 21.24 10.33
C VAL A 94 1.22 20.54 9.77
N ASP A 95 1.48 19.31 10.22
CA ASP A 95 2.63 18.52 9.77
C ASP A 95 2.58 18.18 8.27
N GLY A 96 1.39 18.04 7.69
CA GLY A 96 1.21 17.85 6.25
C GLY A 96 1.60 19.06 5.39
N GLN A 97 1.99 20.18 5.99
CA GLN A 97 2.53 21.36 5.31
C GLN A 97 4.05 21.53 5.47
N LYS A 98 4.72 20.56 6.12
CA LYS A 98 6.15 20.61 6.40
C LYS A 98 6.90 19.76 5.37
N PHE A 99 7.92 20.37 4.76
CA PHE A 99 8.74 19.75 3.74
C PHE A 99 10.22 19.95 4.03
N ASP A 100 11.01 18.96 3.64
CA ASP A 100 12.45 19.06 3.59
C ASP A 100 12.91 19.24 2.16
N LEU A 101 13.96 20.04 1.96
CA LEU A 101 14.63 20.18 0.67
C LEU A 101 15.98 19.51 0.74
N ILE A 102 16.15 18.42 -0.01
CA ILE A 102 17.32 17.55 0.01
C ILE A 102 18.15 17.78 -1.26
N THR A 103 19.34 18.35 -1.12
CA THR A 103 20.28 18.61 -2.24
C THR A 103 21.27 17.48 -2.47
N LYS A 104 21.41 16.56 -1.52
CA LYS A 104 22.23 15.34 -1.64
C LYS A 104 21.69 14.27 -0.70
N GLY A 105 21.77 12.99 -1.06
CA GLY A 105 21.36 11.87 -0.21
C GLY A 105 21.38 10.54 -0.95
N ALA A 106 20.93 9.47 -0.31
CA ALA A 106 20.82 8.13 -0.90
C ALA A 106 20.02 8.12 -2.20
N HIS A 107 19.01 9.00 -2.31
CA HIS A 107 18.16 9.11 -3.49
C HIS A 107 18.44 10.38 -4.31
N ASN A 108 19.28 11.31 -3.85
CA ASN A 108 19.70 12.46 -4.66
C ASN A 108 21.20 12.35 -4.96
N ASN A 109 21.49 11.69 -6.08
CA ASN A 109 22.83 11.41 -6.57
C ASN A 109 23.46 12.56 -7.37
N ASN A 110 22.80 13.72 -7.46
CA ASN A 110 23.38 14.86 -8.16
C ASN A 110 24.60 15.40 -7.38
N GLN A 111 25.78 15.31 -7.99
CA GLN A 111 27.05 15.66 -7.37
C GLN A 111 27.25 17.18 -7.19
N ASP A 112 26.59 18.00 -8.00
CA ASP A 112 26.80 19.46 -8.03
C ASP A 112 25.88 20.23 -7.06
N GLY A 113 24.90 19.55 -6.44
CA GLY A 113 23.93 20.17 -5.53
C GLY A 113 22.94 21.13 -6.20
N THR A 114 22.91 21.18 -7.54
CA THR A 114 22.03 22.08 -8.31
C THR A 114 20.59 21.59 -8.39
N LYS A 115 20.34 20.33 -8.00
CA LYS A 115 19.00 19.74 -7.95
C LYS A 115 18.62 19.40 -6.51
N THR A 116 17.37 19.67 -6.16
CA THR A 116 16.77 19.29 -4.88
C THR A 116 15.64 18.29 -5.09
N LEU A 117 15.48 17.38 -4.13
CA LEU A 117 14.21 16.73 -3.87
C LEU A 117 13.40 17.59 -2.91
N ILE A 118 12.09 17.61 -3.06
CA ILE A 118 11.16 18.18 -2.08
C ILE A 118 10.46 17.01 -1.41
N VAL A 119 10.68 16.81 -0.13
CA VAL A 119 10.24 15.61 0.60
C VAL A 119 9.25 16.00 1.67
N SER A 120 8.09 15.36 1.74
CA SER A 120 7.16 15.55 2.86
C SER A 120 7.83 15.09 4.16
N SER A 121 7.90 15.98 5.16
CA SER A 121 8.49 15.64 6.46
C SER A 121 7.62 14.65 7.25
N GLN A 122 6.31 14.59 6.94
CA GLN A 122 5.38 13.64 7.54
C GLN A 122 5.44 12.27 6.84
N GLN A 123 5.42 12.24 5.50
CA GLN A 123 5.23 11.00 4.74
C GLN A 123 6.51 10.41 4.17
N PHE A 124 7.64 11.15 4.22
CA PHE A 124 8.93 10.77 3.63
C PHE A 124 8.89 10.46 2.12
N THR A 125 7.84 10.90 1.43
CA THR A 125 7.68 10.80 -0.02
C THR A 125 8.09 12.11 -0.70
N CYS A 126 8.57 11.99 -1.93
CA CYS A 126 9.03 13.09 -2.76
C CYS A 126 7.87 13.70 -3.54
N VAL A 127 7.87 15.01 -3.73
CA VAL A 127 7.04 15.67 -4.75
C VAL A 127 7.46 15.12 -6.11
N ASP A 128 6.51 14.51 -6.80
CA ASP A 128 6.65 13.92 -8.12
C ASP A 128 5.68 14.62 -9.06
N ARG A 129 6.18 15.11 -10.17
CA ARG A 129 5.38 15.86 -11.15
C ARG A 129 4.41 14.99 -11.94
N ARG A 130 4.62 13.67 -11.96
CA ARG A 130 3.68 12.65 -12.45
C ARG A 130 2.90 12.02 -11.31
N GLY A 131 3.15 12.47 -10.07
CA GLY A 131 2.56 11.93 -8.85
C GLY A 131 1.04 12.00 -8.86
N ASN A 132 0.43 12.97 -9.56
CA ASN A 132 -1.01 12.92 -9.80
C ASN A 132 -1.32 12.09 -11.05
N LYS A 133 -1.80 10.85 -10.82
CA LYS A 133 -2.12 9.93 -11.93
C LYS A 133 -3.39 10.31 -12.71
N ASN A 134 -4.26 11.13 -12.13
CA ASN A 134 -5.51 11.59 -12.77
C ASN A 134 -5.30 12.84 -13.63
N ASP A 135 -4.20 13.55 -13.41
CA ASP A 135 -3.81 14.72 -14.17
C ASP A 135 -2.29 14.84 -14.12
N ARG A 136 -1.59 14.32 -15.13
CA ARG A 136 -0.11 14.37 -15.21
C ARG A 136 0.43 15.80 -15.32
N THR A 137 -0.43 16.79 -15.46
CA THR A 137 -0.03 18.19 -15.33
C THR A 137 0.07 18.61 -13.86
N ARG A 138 -0.55 17.90 -12.91
CA ARG A 138 -0.54 18.24 -11.48
C ARG A 138 0.52 17.42 -10.73
N PRO A 139 1.37 18.05 -9.90
CA PRO A 139 2.24 17.32 -8.99
C PRO A 139 1.46 16.54 -7.92
N GLY A 140 2.05 15.47 -7.44
CA GLY A 140 1.61 14.71 -6.27
C GLY A 140 2.82 14.23 -5.47
N LEU A 141 2.61 13.37 -4.49
CA LEU A 141 3.69 12.69 -3.79
C LEU A 141 3.90 11.29 -4.33
N PHE A 142 5.15 10.84 -4.34
CA PHE A 142 5.55 9.49 -4.71
C PHE A 142 6.78 9.10 -3.91
N ALA A 143 7.02 7.82 -3.70
CA ALA A 143 8.19 7.35 -2.99
C ALA A 143 9.47 7.87 -3.66
N CYS A 144 10.41 8.34 -2.85
CA CYS A 144 11.69 8.86 -3.31
C CYS A 144 12.52 7.72 -3.93
N GLY A 145 13.05 7.88 -5.14
CA GLY A 145 13.77 6.81 -5.85
C GLY A 145 13.09 6.35 -7.15
N GLY A 146 12.04 7.07 -7.59
CA GLY A 146 11.40 6.83 -8.89
C GLY A 146 10.55 5.56 -8.99
N ARG A 147 10.67 4.64 -8.02
CA ARG A 147 9.89 3.41 -7.93
C ARG A 147 8.92 3.50 -6.77
N ALA A 148 7.79 2.81 -6.91
CA ALA A 148 6.68 2.91 -5.96
C ALA A 148 7.00 2.39 -4.55
N VAL A 149 8.11 1.67 -4.35
CA VAL A 149 8.54 1.17 -3.03
C VAL A 149 9.66 2.02 -2.42
N GLY A 150 10.06 3.11 -3.07
CA GLY A 150 11.10 4.02 -2.58
C GLY A 150 12.53 3.50 -2.77
N ASP A 151 12.72 2.44 -3.56
CA ASP A 151 14.05 1.98 -3.96
C ASP A 151 14.46 2.59 -5.31
N GLY A 152 15.75 2.51 -5.62
CA GLY A 152 16.31 2.97 -6.88
C GLY A 152 16.65 4.46 -6.93
N GLU A 153 17.03 4.89 -8.13
CA GLU A 153 17.45 6.26 -8.43
C GLU A 153 16.22 7.14 -8.68
N THR A 154 16.21 8.34 -8.10
CA THR A 154 15.16 9.32 -8.42
C THR A 154 15.10 9.58 -9.91
N THR A 155 13.91 9.65 -10.46
CA THR A 155 13.72 10.11 -11.84
C THR A 155 13.84 11.62 -11.91
N ASP A 156 14.09 12.15 -13.12
CA ASP A 156 14.04 13.60 -13.38
C ASP A 156 12.70 14.23 -12.93
N ASP A 157 11.61 13.45 -12.86
CA ASP A 157 10.29 13.89 -12.37
C ASP A 157 10.19 14.19 -10.86
N GLN A 158 11.19 13.79 -10.08
CA GLN A 158 11.27 14.05 -8.64
C GLN A 158 12.34 15.09 -8.30
N GLN A 159 13.22 15.39 -9.25
CA GLN A 159 14.30 16.36 -9.07
C GLN A 159 13.89 17.72 -9.64
N PHE A 160 14.16 18.77 -8.87
CA PHE A 160 13.89 20.15 -9.25
C PHE A 160 15.18 20.96 -9.21
N PHE A 161 15.39 21.83 -10.19
CA PHE A 161 16.49 22.77 -10.12
C PHE A 161 16.32 23.70 -8.92
N PHE A 162 17.39 23.86 -8.16
CA PHE A 162 17.43 24.65 -6.95
C PHE A 162 18.60 25.64 -7.04
N ASN A 163 18.29 26.90 -7.32
CA ASN A 163 19.30 27.95 -7.38
C ASN A 163 19.63 28.44 -5.97
N LEU A 164 20.70 27.91 -5.39
CA LEU A 164 21.23 28.30 -4.06
C LEU A 164 21.59 29.79 -3.95
N ASN A 165 21.80 30.50 -5.08
CA ASN A 165 22.12 31.92 -5.07
C ASN A 165 20.87 32.81 -4.92
N GLY A 166 19.67 32.25 -5.10
CA GLY A 166 18.45 32.90 -4.67
C GLY A 166 18.33 32.78 -3.16
N THR A 167 18.42 33.88 -2.41
CA THR A 167 18.10 33.86 -0.98
C THR A 167 16.70 33.28 -0.78
N ALA A 168 16.50 32.40 0.21
CA ALA A 168 15.20 31.77 0.50
C ALA A 168 14.04 32.79 0.63
N THR A 169 14.36 34.05 0.91
CA THR A 169 13.47 35.21 1.01
C THR A 169 13.01 35.82 -0.32
N THR A 170 13.78 35.69 -1.41
CA THR A 170 13.44 36.27 -2.74
C THR A 170 12.66 35.30 -3.63
N GLY A 171 12.45 34.08 -3.16
CA GLY A 171 11.79 33.01 -3.90
C GLY A 171 12.69 32.30 -4.91
N PHE A 172 12.26 31.12 -5.33
CA PHE A 172 12.96 30.23 -6.27
C PHE A 172 11.94 29.57 -7.21
N THR A 173 12.43 29.12 -8.36
CA THR A 173 11.58 28.45 -9.37
C THR A 173 11.82 26.95 -9.33
N LEU A 174 10.75 26.18 -9.39
CA LEU A 174 10.79 24.72 -9.46
C LEU A 174 10.69 24.27 -10.92
N VAL A 175 11.84 24.02 -11.55
CA VAL A 175 11.97 23.73 -13.00
C VAL A 175 12.16 22.24 -13.30
N LYS A 176 11.48 21.74 -14.34
CA LYS A 176 11.27 20.32 -14.64
C LYS A 176 12.33 19.63 -15.50
N ASP A 177 12.91 20.31 -16.46
CA ASP A 177 13.80 19.69 -17.41
C ASP A 177 15.13 20.45 -17.45
N SER A 178 16.22 19.72 -17.61
CA SER A 178 17.56 20.29 -17.75
C SER A 178 17.85 20.71 -19.18
N LYS A 179 16.83 20.98 -20.01
CA LYS A 179 17.12 21.63 -21.28
C LYS A 179 17.71 23.00 -20.93
N ASN A 180 18.99 23.15 -21.25
CA ASN A 180 19.79 24.33 -20.92
C ASN A 180 19.87 24.63 -19.40
N GLN A 181 19.98 23.61 -18.54
CA GLN A 181 20.15 23.76 -17.08
C GLN A 181 19.06 24.61 -16.40
N GLY A 182 17.81 24.51 -16.88
CA GLY A 182 16.68 25.28 -16.34
C GLY A 182 16.59 26.73 -16.84
N VAL A 183 17.47 27.15 -17.75
CA VAL A 183 17.50 28.51 -18.31
C VAL A 183 17.06 28.48 -19.78
N GLY A 184 15.94 29.13 -20.11
CA GLY A 184 15.45 29.27 -21.49
C GLY A 184 14.21 28.42 -21.83
N ALA A 185 13.76 28.54 -23.08
CA ALA A 185 12.54 27.90 -23.58
C ALA A 185 12.63 26.36 -23.59
N GLY A 186 11.48 25.70 -23.45
CA GLY A 186 11.37 24.24 -23.46
C GLY A 186 11.47 23.57 -22.08
N ASN A 187 11.62 24.37 -21.02
CA ASN A 187 11.51 23.92 -19.63
C ASN A 187 10.06 24.04 -19.14
N ALA A 188 9.63 23.15 -18.25
CA ALA A 188 8.36 23.28 -17.53
C ALA A 188 8.61 23.73 -16.08
N CYS A 189 7.71 24.54 -15.54
CA CYS A 189 7.78 25.16 -14.24
C CYS A 189 6.52 24.80 -13.44
N MET A 190 6.72 24.54 -12.16
CA MET A 190 5.61 24.33 -11.25
C MET A 190 4.92 25.67 -10.95
N THR A 191 3.63 25.76 -11.26
CA THR A 191 2.87 27.00 -11.38
C THR A 191 1.57 26.92 -10.60
N LEU A 192 1.25 27.96 -9.82
CA LEU A 192 -0.07 28.16 -9.23
C LEU A 192 -1.08 28.60 -10.28
N ASN A 193 -2.10 27.77 -10.52
CA ASN A 193 -3.19 28.10 -11.42
C ASN A 193 -4.30 28.89 -10.72
N LYS A 194 -5.13 29.56 -11.51
CA LYS A 194 -6.31 30.30 -11.02
C LYS A 194 -7.37 29.41 -10.35
N ASP A 195 -7.36 28.11 -10.61
CA ASP A 195 -8.24 27.14 -9.95
C ASP A 195 -7.77 26.76 -8.53
N GLY A 196 -6.66 27.35 -8.06
CA GLY A 196 -6.09 27.11 -6.74
C GLY A 196 -5.19 25.87 -6.67
N PHE A 197 -4.92 25.22 -7.80
CA PHE A 197 -4.07 24.03 -7.85
C PHE A 197 -2.72 24.32 -8.50
N VAL A 198 -1.78 23.40 -8.25
CA VAL A 198 -0.46 23.45 -8.84
C VAL A 198 -0.43 22.63 -10.13
N SER A 199 0.14 23.17 -11.19
CA SER A 199 0.40 22.42 -12.42
C SER A 199 1.78 22.68 -13.02
N ASN A 200 2.20 21.83 -13.94
CA ASN A 200 3.40 21.99 -14.76
C ASN A 200 3.04 22.79 -16.01
N THR A 201 3.50 24.04 -16.09
CA THR A 201 3.30 24.90 -17.28
C THR A 201 4.65 25.24 -17.90
N PRO A 202 4.73 25.67 -19.18
CA PRO A 202 5.98 26.17 -19.73
C PRO A 202 6.58 27.29 -18.87
N CYS A 203 7.89 27.21 -18.60
CA CYS A 203 8.60 28.27 -17.90
C CYS A 203 8.66 29.55 -18.75
N SER A 204 8.69 30.71 -18.09
CA SER A 204 8.87 32.03 -18.72
C SER A 204 10.25 32.67 -18.43
N PRO A 205 11.39 31.97 -18.56
CA PRO A 205 12.69 32.54 -18.24
C PRO A 205 13.05 33.69 -19.21
N PRO A 206 13.79 34.72 -18.77
CA PRO A 206 14.32 34.91 -17.40
C PRO A 206 13.28 35.45 -16.39
N ASN A 207 12.09 35.84 -16.85
CA ASN A 207 11.08 36.53 -16.05
C ASN A 207 10.02 35.54 -15.54
N PHE A 208 10.37 34.74 -14.53
CA PHE A 208 9.40 33.88 -13.87
C PHE A 208 8.28 34.73 -13.24
N THR A 209 7.04 34.30 -13.39
CA THR A 209 5.90 35.01 -12.79
C THR A 209 5.84 34.72 -11.29
N PRO A 210 5.13 35.54 -10.49
CA PRO A 210 4.88 35.24 -9.09
C PRO A 210 4.23 33.85 -8.88
N GLU A 211 3.40 33.39 -9.82
CA GLU A 211 2.76 32.07 -9.77
C GLU A 211 3.75 30.92 -9.97
N GLN A 212 4.87 31.17 -10.68
CA GLN A 212 5.97 30.23 -10.89
C GLN A 212 7.06 30.33 -9.80
N THR A 213 6.92 31.26 -8.87
CA THR A 213 7.92 31.55 -7.83
C THR A 213 7.44 31.04 -6.49
N TRP A 214 8.32 30.32 -5.78
CA TRP A 214 8.03 29.67 -4.51
C TRP A 214 8.95 30.19 -3.42
N ILE A 215 8.50 30.29 -2.17
CA ILE A 215 9.23 30.84 -1.03
C ILE A 215 9.32 29.75 0.05
N ILE A 216 10.51 29.54 0.62
CA ILE A 216 10.73 28.59 1.71
C ILE A 216 10.78 29.34 3.05
N GLY A 217 10.09 28.80 4.04
CA GLY A 217 10.18 29.23 5.44
C GLY A 217 8.80 29.36 6.08
N ASP A 218 8.73 29.91 7.29
CA ASP A 218 7.47 30.10 8.01
C ASP A 218 6.65 31.29 7.49
N ALA A 219 5.33 31.12 7.41
CA ALA A 219 4.38 32.22 7.17
C ALA A 219 4.78 33.47 7.96
N PRO A 220 4.74 34.69 7.38
CA PRO A 220 5.03 35.88 8.18
C PRO A 220 4.01 35.91 9.30
N ALA A 221 4.49 35.92 10.55
CA ALA A 221 3.62 35.95 11.72
C ALA A 221 2.81 37.26 11.70
N GLY A 222 1.61 37.24 11.11
CA GLY A 222 0.81 38.46 10.97
C GLY A 222 -0.35 38.47 10.00
N SER A 223 -0.54 37.50 9.10
CA SER A 223 -1.75 37.47 8.28
C SER A 223 -2.93 36.94 9.12
N PRO A 224 -3.94 37.77 9.48
CA PRO A 224 -5.17 37.24 10.05
C PRO A 224 -5.82 36.26 9.05
N PRO A 225 -6.49 35.19 9.50
CA PRO A 225 -7.17 34.27 8.60
C PRO A 225 -8.13 35.03 7.68
N PRO A 226 -8.26 34.64 6.40
CA PRO A 226 -9.13 35.33 5.46
C PRO A 226 -10.56 35.35 6.01
N THR A 227 -11.03 36.52 6.41
CA THR A 227 -12.44 36.77 6.72
C THR A 227 -13.24 36.55 5.45
N VAL A 228 -14.06 35.50 5.45
CA VAL A 228 -15.12 35.30 4.46
C VAL A 228 -15.98 36.56 4.45
N PRO A 229 -16.24 37.21 3.29
CA PRO A 229 -17.02 38.44 3.28
C PRO A 229 -18.46 38.14 3.67
N ASP A 230 -18.87 38.61 4.84
CA ASP A 230 -20.28 38.69 5.21
C ASP A 230 -20.88 39.90 4.47
N ALA A 231 -21.98 39.67 3.76
CA ALA A 231 -22.62 40.68 2.96
C ALA A 231 -23.46 41.59 3.86
N SER A 232 -22.94 42.78 4.23
CA SER A 232 -23.72 44.02 4.40
C SER A 232 -22.86 45.17 4.92
N THR A 233 -23.17 46.37 4.43
CA THR A 233 -22.88 47.72 4.95
C THR A 233 -21.48 48.34 4.78
N SER A 234 -21.44 49.22 3.79
CA SER A 234 -20.52 50.33 3.57
C SER A 234 -20.56 51.38 4.69
N VAL A 235 -19.40 51.86 5.19
CA VAL A 235 -19.16 53.28 5.56
C VAL A 235 -17.65 53.58 5.56
N GLY A 236 -17.24 54.58 4.74
CA GLY A 236 -16.46 55.75 5.18
C GLY A 236 -14.96 55.64 5.55
N SER A 237 -14.15 56.14 4.61
CA SER A 237 -12.75 56.62 4.70
C SER A 237 -12.36 57.41 5.97
N THR A 238 -11.12 57.25 6.44
CA THR A 238 -10.13 58.36 6.53
C THR A 238 -8.72 57.89 6.89
N SER A 239 -7.75 58.45 6.18
CA SER A 239 -6.29 58.31 6.29
C SER A 239 -5.69 59.41 7.19
N GLN A 240 -4.68 59.09 8.02
CA GLN A 240 -3.43 59.88 8.26
C GLN A 240 -2.53 59.24 9.36
N PRO A 241 -1.25 59.64 9.52
CA PRO A 241 -0.15 58.69 9.64
C PRO A 241 0.70 58.78 10.93
N ALA A 242 1.61 57.81 11.05
CA ALA A 242 2.92 57.79 11.73
C ALA A 242 3.03 58.15 13.22
N SER A 243 3.57 57.21 14.00
CA SER A 243 4.47 57.54 15.11
C SER A 243 5.48 56.41 15.33
N THR A 244 6.75 56.76 15.17
CA THR A 244 7.95 56.03 15.57
C THR A 244 8.15 56.17 17.07
N THR A 245 8.40 55.07 17.79
CA THR A 245 9.08 55.17 19.09
C THR A 245 9.98 53.97 19.29
N ALA A 246 11.28 54.26 19.33
CA ALA A 246 12.32 53.36 19.77
C ALA A 246 12.18 53.11 21.27
N THR A 247 12.43 51.88 21.73
CA THR A 247 12.76 51.64 23.14
C THR A 247 13.85 50.58 23.24
N THR A 248 14.87 51.00 23.96
CA THR A 248 16.18 50.43 24.20
C THR A 248 16.10 49.23 25.17
N LEU A 249 17.03 48.28 24.98
CA LEU A 249 17.36 47.18 25.90
C LEU A 249 17.68 47.66 27.33
N PRO A 250 17.66 46.73 28.29
CA PRO A 250 18.94 46.41 28.93
C PRO A 250 19.30 44.91 28.95
N ARG A 251 20.59 44.75 29.23
CA ARG A 251 21.53 43.66 28.98
C ARG A 251 21.88 42.96 30.30
N ALA A 252 21.84 41.63 30.33
CA ALA A 252 22.62 40.69 31.15
C ALA A 252 22.17 39.27 30.72
N HIS A 253 22.98 38.25 30.45
CA HIS A 253 24.27 37.83 30.97
C HIS A 253 25.00 37.00 29.90
N GLN A 254 26.33 37.15 29.84
CA GLN A 254 27.25 36.37 29.04
C GLN A 254 27.92 35.30 29.93
N GLU A 255 28.35 34.19 29.31
CA GLU A 255 29.17 33.07 29.81
C GLU A 255 28.45 31.73 30.11
N HIS A 256 28.38 30.87 29.08
CA HIS A 256 29.05 29.56 29.14
C HIS A 256 29.13 28.93 27.73
N LEU A 257 30.36 28.79 27.22
CA LEU A 257 30.70 27.95 26.07
C LEU A 257 31.51 26.76 26.62
N LYS A 258 30.97 25.54 26.46
CA LYS A 258 31.65 24.28 26.06
C LYS A 258 30.82 23.03 26.46
N SER A 259 30.85 22.01 25.59
CA SER A 259 30.23 20.67 25.65
C SER A 259 28.79 20.62 25.08
N LEU A 260 28.50 20.24 23.82
CA LEU A 260 28.78 18.97 23.11
C LEU A 260 28.40 17.74 23.94
N TYR A 261 27.17 17.22 23.78
CA TYR A 261 26.85 15.87 23.24
C TYR A 261 25.33 15.55 23.34
N CYS A 262 24.85 14.77 22.36
CA CYS A 262 23.46 14.38 22.06
C CYS A 262 22.62 13.81 23.23
N PRO A 263 21.29 13.88 23.10
CA PRO A 263 20.46 12.73 23.43
C PRO A 263 19.69 12.20 22.20
N ARG A 264 19.48 10.88 22.22
CA ARG A 264 18.36 10.16 21.58
C ARG A 264 18.61 9.59 20.17
N LEU A 265 19.49 8.60 20.12
CA LEU A 265 19.36 7.45 19.23
C LEU A 265 18.39 6.47 19.89
N GLU A 266 17.21 6.27 19.30
CA GLU A 266 16.50 4.98 19.28
C GLU A 266 15.26 5.07 18.39
N MET A 267 15.25 4.23 17.36
CA MET A 267 14.16 3.70 16.53
C MET A 267 14.51 3.72 15.04
N MET A 268 15.46 2.84 14.67
CA MET A 268 15.57 2.30 13.32
C MET A 268 14.56 1.16 13.16
N VAL A 269 13.89 1.07 12.00
CA VAL A 269 13.25 -0.18 11.56
C VAL A 269 14.34 -1.03 10.90
N PRO A 270 14.69 -2.19 11.45
CA PRO A 270 15.67 -3.07 10.84
C PRO A 270 15.02 -3.97 9.77
N GLY A 271 15.82 -4.50 8.83
CA GLY A 271 15.41 -5.64 8.01
C GLY A 271 15.02 -6.85 8.88
N PRO A 272 14.69 -8.04 8.31
CA PRO A 272 14.49 -9.23 9.13
C PRO A 272 15.68 -9.36 10.09
N THR A 273 15.40 -9.21 11.39
CA THR A 273 16.46 -9.12 12.39
C THR A 273 16.85 -10.51 12.79
N PHE A 274 18.16 -10.72 12.87
CA PHE A 274 18.69 -11.90 13.51
C PHE A 274 18.20 -11.92 14.97
N ASP A 275 17.35 -12.89 15.29
CA ASP A 275 16.94 -13.13 16.67
C ASP A 275 18.13 -13.75 17.43
N ALA A 276 18.89 -12.89 18.10
CA ALA A 276 20.01 -13.30 18.95
C ALA A 276 19.55 -14.05 20.21
N SER A 277 18.26 -13.95 20.58
CA SER A 277 17.69 -14.68 21.72
C SER A 277 17.22 -16.10 21.36
N ALA A 278 17.25 -16.45 20.07
CA ALA A 278 16.79 -17.75 19.59
C ALA A 278 17.68 -18.91 20.10
N THR A 279 17.04 -19.95 20.63
CA THR A 279 17.68 -21.25 20.84
C THR A 279 17.74 -22.00 19.52
N ARG A 280 18.94 -22.42 19.13
CA ARG A 280 19.22 -23.05 17.83
C ARG A 280 19.65 -24.50 18.04
N ALA A 281 18.99 -25.43 17.36
CA ALA A 281 19.42 -26.83 17.29
C ALA A 281 20.60 -27.03 16.34
N ALA A 282 20.69 -26.19 15.31
CA ALA A 282 21.82 -26.09 14.39
C ALA A 282 21.95 -24.65 13.89
N THR A 283 23.18 -24.21 13.63
CA THR A 283 23.49 -22.88 13.11
C THR A 283 24.27 -23.04 11.81
N ALA A 284 23.86 -22.32 10.76
CA ALA A 284 24.51 -22.33 9.45
C ALA A 284 24.76 -23.73 8.85
N ALA A 285 23.85 -24.69 9.12
CA ALA A 285 24.00 -26.08 8.71
C ALA A 285 23.40 -26.35 7.33
N HIS A 286 23.94 -27.35 6.64
CA HIS A 286 23.34 -27.87 5.41
C HIS A 286 22.19 -28.82 5.74
N ILE A 287 21.13 -28.76 4.94
CA ILE A 287 19.99 -29.68 4.99
C ILE A 287 20.03 -30.55 3.73
N ARG A 288 20.35 -31.83 3.90
CA ARG A 288 20.56 -32.82 2.82
C ARG A 288 19.44 -33.83 2.74
N ASN A 289 19.09 -34.28 1.53
CA ASN A 289 18.15 -35.39 1.37
C ASN A 289 18.85 -36.73 1.62
N ALA A 290 18.25 -37.66 2.38
CA ALA A 290 18.87 -38.96 2.63
C ALA A 290 18.87 -39.87 1.38
N GLY A 291 17.84 -39.76 0.52
CA GLY A 291 17.79 -40.43 -0.78
C GLY A 291 18.74 -39.83 -1.83
N SER A 292 19.25 -38.63 -1.59
CA SER A 292 20.19 -37.92 -2.47
C SER A 292 21.16 -37.07 -1.64
N PRO A 293 22.14 -37.69 -0.96
CA PRO A 293 22.97 -37.02 0.06
C PRO A 293 23.88 -35.91 -0.49
N ASN A 294 24.07 -35.87 -1.81
CA ASN A 294 24.80 -34.83 -2.51
C ASN A 294 23.94 -33.58 -2.79
N LEU A 295 22.64 -33.60 -2.51
CA LEU A 295 21.73 -32.48 -2.76
C LEU A 295 21.36 -31.77 -1.46
N CYS A 296 21.59 -30.46 -1.43
CA CYS A 296 21.33 -29.56 -0.32
C CYS A 296 20.23 -28.55 -0.68
N PHE A 297 19.48 -28.10 0.32
CA PHE A 297 18.64 -26.91 0.17
C PHE A 297 19.48 -25.74 -0.33
N ASP A 298 18.98 -25.03 -1.32
CA ASP A 298 19.67 -23.91 -1.94
C ASP A 298 18.67 -22.78 -2.24
N VAL A 299 19.01 -21.58 -1.77
CA VAL A 299 18.26 -20.35 -1.99
C VAL A 299 19.14 -19.27 -2.61
N SER A 300 20.23 -19.69 -3.28
CA SER A 300 21.24 -18.79 -3.82
C SER A 300 20.74 -18.00 -5.04
N ASP A 301 19.68 -18.49 -5.72
CA ASP A 301 18.99 -17.76 -6.78
C ASP A 301 17.94 -16.81 -6.22
N PHE A 302 18.40 -15.80 -5.47
CA PHE A 302 17.55 -14.77 -4.86
C PHE A 302 16.73 -13.98 -5.88
N ARG A 303 17.08 -14.03 -7.18
CA ARG A 303 16.34 -13.39 -8.28
C ARG A 303 15.06 -14.13 -8.64
N ALA A 304 14.92 -15.39 -8.21
CA ALA A 304 13.73 -16.20 -8.46
C ALA A 304 12.57 -15.89 -7.49
N GLY A 305 12.81 -15.12 -6.42
CA GLY A 305 11.76 -14.61 -5.53
C GLY A 305 11.03 -13.39 -6.09
N ASP A 306 9.99 -12.97 -5.39
CA ASP A 306 9.41 -11.65 -5.61
C ASP A 306 10.33 -10.53 -5.06
N PHE A 307 9.93 -9.29 -5.29
CA PHE A 307 10.67 -8.08 -4.92
C PHE A 307 10.97 -7.92 -3.42
N ARG A 308 10.47 -8.80 -2.54
CA ARG A 308 10.72 -8.80 -1.09
C ARG A 308 11.56 -10.00 -0.64
N PHE A 309 12.16 -10.74 -1.57
CA PHE A 309 12.74 -12.07 -1.32
C PHE A 309 11.71 -13.04 -0.70
N ASN A 310 10.42 -12.74 -0.84
CA ASN A 310 9.37 -13.70 -0.56
C ASN A 310 9.20 -14.57 -1.79
N LEU A 311 8.72 -15.79 -1.57
CA LEU A 311 8.50 -16.77 -2.63
C LEU A 311 9.78 -17.18 -3.36
N VAL A 312 10.97 -16.99 -2.75
CA VAL A 312 12.21 -17.57 -3.29
C VAL A 312 12.03 -19.10 -3.26
N PRO A 313 12.00 -19.78 -4.41
CA PRO A 313 11.86 -21.22 -4.44
C PRO A 313 13.08 -21.85 -3.77
N ILE A 314 12.85 -22.83 -2.91
CA ILE A 314 13.95 -23.62 -2.35
C ILE A 314 14.27 -24.68 -3.40
N ALA A 315 15.43 -24.55 -4.03
CA ALA A 315 15.95 -25.53 -4.95
C ALA A 315 16.76 -26.60 -4.18
N LEU A 316 17.00 -27.73 -4.84
CA LEU A 316 18.05 -28.64 -4.44
C LEU A 316 19.21 -28.52 -5.42
N LYS A 317 20.41 -28.24 -4.89
CA LYS A 317 21.64 -28.19 -5.67
C LYS A 317 22.69 -29.08 -5.04
N THR A 318 23.75 -29.40 -5.80
CA THR A 318 24.90 -30.09 -5.25
C THR A 318 25.40 -29.33 -4.02
N CYS A 319 25.59 -30.06 -2.93
CA CYS A 319 26.07 -29.52 -1.67
C CYS A 319 27.45 -28.89 -1.84
N ASP A 320 27.56 -27.64 -1.43
CA ASP A 320 28.79 -26.86 -1.44
C ASP A 320 28.94 -26.11 -0.11
N ALA A 321 30.05 -26.38 0.57
CA ALA A 321 30.36 -25.75 1.85
C ALA A 321 30.62 -24.24 1.71
N ALA A 322 31.04 -23.78 0.53
CA ALA A 322 31.32 -22.38 0.24
C ALA A 322 30.05 -21.57 -0.08
N THR A 323 28.94 -22.23 -0.44
CA THR A 323 27.71 -21.53 -0.83
C THR A 323 26.87 -21.15 0.39
N ASP A 324 26.88 -19.87 0.77
CA ASP A 324 26.09 -19.35 1.89
C ASP A 324 24.57 -19.52 1.71
N GLY A 325 24.10 -19.55 0.46
CA GLY A 325 22.71 -19.85 0.11
C GLY A 325 22.26 -21.27 0.47
N GLN A 326 23.15 -22.15 0.94
CA GLN A 326 22.85 -23.51 1.40
C GLN A 326 22.89 -23.69 2.92
N LYS A 327 23.13 -22.62 3.67
CA LYS A 327 23.27 -22.65 5.13
C LYS A 327 21.97 -22.22 5.80
N PHE A 328 21.46 -23.06 6.70
CA PHE A 328 20.21 -22.83 7.42
C PHE A 328 20.38 -22.95 8.93
N ASP A 329 19.64 -22.11 9.63
CA ASP A 329 19.47 -22.19 11.07
C ASP A 329 18.19 -22.95 11.42
N LEU A 330 18.29 -23.79 12.45
CA LEU A 330 17.16 -24.52 13.00
C LEU A 330 16.80 -23.94 14.36
N ILE A 331 15.75 -23.13 14.41
CA ILE A 331 15.34 -22.41 15.63
C ILE A 331 14.27 -23.20 16.37
N THR A 332 14.56 -23.69 17.57
CA THR A 332 13.62 -24.45 18.41
C THR A 332 12.86 -23.58 19.42
N LYS A 333 13.35 -22.36 19.69
CA LYS A 333 12.69 -21.36 20.53
C LYS A 333 13.19 -19.96 20.18
N GLY A 334 12.36 -18.93 20.24
CA GLY A 334 12.77 -17.54 20.00
C GLY A 334 11.57 -16.60 19.78
N ALA A 335 11.83 -15.33 19.49
CA ALA A 335 10.80 -14.32 19.17
C ALA A 335 9.88 -14.77 18.01
N HIS A 336 10.43 -15.53 17.06
CA HIS A 336 9.70 -16.07 15.91
C HIS A 336 9.17 -17.50 16.14
N ASN A 337 9.60 -18.19 17.20
CA ASN A 337 9.14 -19.54 17.56
C ASN A 337 8.69 -19.57 19.03
N ASN A 338 7.42 -19.19 19.27
CA ASN A 338 6.83 -19.03 20.60
C ASN A 338 6.21 -20.31 21.19
N VAL A 339 6.54 -21.47 20.62
CA VAL A 339 5.99 -22.76 21.04
C VAL A 339 6.73 -23.19 22.32
N GLN A 340 6.01 -23.20 23.44
CA GLN A 340 6.61 -23.29 24.78
C GLN A 340 7.37 -24.59 25.06
N ASP A 341 6.99 -25.70 24.43
CA ASP A 341 7.53 -27.04 24.69
C ASP A 341 8.78 -27.38 23.84
N GLY A 342 9.20 -26.50 22.93
CA GLY A 342 10.33 -26.74 22.03
C GLY A 342 10.09 -27.87 21.01
N SER A 343 8.85 -28.36 20.88
CA SER A 343 8.49 -29.48 19.99
C SER A 343 8.52 -29.12 18.50
N ARG A 344 8.67 -27.82 18.18
CA ARG A 344 8.60 -27.29 16.83
C ARG A 344 9.86 -26.53 16.50
N THR A 345 10.36 -26.74 15.29
CA THR A 345 11.54 -26.04 14.74
C THR A 345 11.12 -25.15 13.59
N ILE A 346 11.73 -23.98 13.48
CA ILE A 346 11.64 -23.14 12.28
C ILE A 346 12.97 -23.24 11.54
N ILE A 347 12.89 -23.46 10.22
CA ILE A 347 14.06 -23.46 9.34
C ILE A 347 14.19 -22.06 8.76
N VAL A 348 15.33 -21.42 9.01
CA VAL A 348 15.62 -20.04 8.60
C VAL A 348 16.86 -20.03 7.71
N SER A 349 16.80 -19.35 6.57
CA SER A 349 17.98 -19.09 5.75
C SER A 349 18.97 -18.23 6.54
N SER A 350 20.21 -18.71 6.69
CA SER A 350 21.25 -17.97 7.45
C SER A 350 21.71 -16.70 6.73
N GLN A 351 21.56 -16.67 5.40
CA GLN A 351 21.93 -15.53 4.57
C GLN A 351 20.80 -14.48 4.48
N GLN A 352 19.55 -14.93 4.31
CA GLN A 352 18.42 -14.04 4.02
C GLN A 352 17.56 -13.73 5.24
N PHE A 353 17.74 -14.46 6.35
CA PHE A 353 16.91 -14.38 7.56
C PHE A 353 15.40 -14.57 7.27
N THR A 354 15.09 -15.35 6.24
CA THR A 354 13.74 -15.72 5.83
C THR A 354 13.43 -17.16 6.22
N CYS A 355 12.17 -17.43 6.50
CA CYS A 355 11.68 -18.72 6.96
C CYS A 355 11.21 -19.59 5.79
N VAL A 356 11.43 -20.89 5.88
CA VAL A 356 10.80 -21.86 4.96
C VAL A 356 9.29 -21.90 5.23
N ASP A 357 8.48 -21.47 4.26
CA ASP A 357 7.02 -21.47 4.33
C ASP A 357 6.40 -22.24 3.15
N ARG A 358 5.37 -23.04 3.46
CA ARG A 358 4.55 -23.75 2.50
C ARG A 358 3.65 -22.82 1.67
N ARG A 359 3.22 -21.68 2.21
CA ARG A 359 2.22 -20.81 1.57
C ARG A 359 2.82 -19.86 0.54
N SER A 360 4.12 -19.87 0.41
CA SER A 360 4.87 -18.93 -0.42
C SER A 360 4.59 -19.14 -1.90
N ASN A 361 4.32 -20.35 -2.39
CA ASN A 361 3.88 -20.52 -3.77
C ASN A 361 2.35 -20.42 -3.92
N ILE A 362 1.85 -19.20 -4.20
CA ILE A 362 0.41 -18.92 -4.38
C ILE A 362 -0.18 -19.70 -5.57
N LYS A 363 0.63 -20.07 -6.56
CA LYS A 363 0.18 -20.82 -7.75
C LYS A 363 0.18 -22.33 -7.53
N ASP A 364 1.06 -22.84 -6.67
CA ASP A 364 1.19 -24.27 -6.35
C ASP A 364 1.44 -24.47 -4.84
N ARG A 365 0.36 -24.64 -4.07
CA ARG A 365 0.41 -24.86 -2.61
C ARG A 365 1.11 -26.16 -2.19
N THR A 366 1.58 -26.96 -3.15
CA THR A 366 2.36 -28.17 -2.89
C THR A 366 3.85 -27.89 -2.78
N ARG A 367 4.35 -26.74 -3.30
CA ARG A 367 5.78 -26.38 -3.30
C ARG A 367 6.11 -25.36 -2.20
N PRO A 368 7.07 -25.65 -1.31
CA PRO A 368 7.56 -24.69 -0.32
C PRO A 368 8.50 -23.66 -0.95
N GLY A 369 8.71 -22.56 -0.24
CA GLY A 369 9.57 -21.45 -0.61
C GLY A 369 9.83 -20.54 0.59
N LEU A 370 10.72 -19.57 0.45
CA LEU A 370 11.04 -18.67 1.55
C LEU A 370 10.01 -17.55 1.72
N PHE A 371 9.76 -17.15 2.96
CA PHE A 371 8.89 -16.03 3.31
C PHE A 371 9.40 -15.33 4.57
N ALA A 372 9.03 -14.07 4.77
CA ALA A 372 9.34 -13.36 6.02
C ALA A 372 8.85 -14.14 7.26
N CYS A 373 9.69 -14.21 8.28
CA CYS A 373 9.40 -14.92 9.53
C CYS A 373 8.33 -14.20 10.37
N ALA A 374 7.06 -14.32 9.99
CA ALA A 374 5.96 -13.95 10.87
C ALA A 374 5.85 -14.97 12.03
N THR A 375 5.18 -14.62 13.12
CA THR A 375 4.75 -15.59 14.16
C THR A 375 3.81 -16.63 13.53
N ILE A 376 4.39 -17.65 12.92
CA ILE A 376 3.67 -18.76 12.30
C ILE A 376 3.43 -19.78 13.41
N ALA A 377 2.19 -19.91 13.86
CA ALA A 377 1.75 -20.89 14.87
C ALA A 377 1.86 -22.36 14.41
N GLY A 378 2.72 -22.68 13.44
CA GLY A 378 2.82 -23.96 12.73
C GLY A 378 4.25 -24.41 12.46
N GLY A 379 5.18 -24.17 13.39
CA GLY A 379 6.56 -24.67 13.29
C GLY A 379 6.63 -26.19 13.05
N ILE A 380 7.73 -26.64 12.44
CA ILE A 380 7.94 -27.96 11.87
C ILE A 380 8.90 -28.75 12.79
N GLY A 381 8.47 -29.87 13.38
CA GLY A 381 9.36 -30.77 14.13
C GLY A 381 10.16 -31.70 13.19
N PHE A 382 11.18 -32.41 13.69
CA PHE A 382 11.86 -33.48 12.96
C PHE A 382 11.23 -34.82 13.32
N PRO A 383 10.90 -35.72 12.38
CA PRO A 383 10.82 -35.63 10.89
C PRO A 383 9.92 -34.47 10.45
N LEU A 384 10.21 -33.80 9.31
CA LEU A 384 9.53 -32.58 8.82
C LEU A 384 8.04 -32.80 8.49
N VAL A 385 7.29 -33.17 9.51
CA VAL A 385 5.88 -33.51 9.54
C VAL A 385 5.14 -32.23 9.85
N GLN A 386 4.41 -31.75 8.84
CA GLN A 386 3.51 -30.64 8.95
C GLN A 386 2.08 -31.15 9.13
N ASN A 387 1.27 -30.37 9.87
CA ASN A 387 -0.07 -30.74 10.30
C ASN A 387 -0.03 -32.07 11.06
N SER A 388 0.60 -32.06 12.24
CA SER A 388 0.65 -33.21 13.14
C SER A 388 -0.77 -33.60 13.58
N VAL A 389 -1.49 -34.32 12.73
CA VAL A 389 -2.68 -35.05 13.15
C VAL A 389 -2.14 -36.16 14.06
N ASN A 390 -2.73 -36.30 15.25
CA ASN A 390 -2.30 -37.26 16.27
C ASN A 390 -0.83 -37.09 16.73
N ASN A 391 -0.37 -35.86 17.01
CA ASN A 391 0.99 -35.57 17.48
C ASN A 391 2.11 -36.11 16.56
N GLY A 392 1.83 -36.22 15.25
CA GLY A 392 2.82 -36.65 14.27
C GLY A 392 2.99 -38.16 14.19
N VAL A 393 1.98 -38.94 14.61
CA VAL A 393 1.96 -40.40 14.51
C VAL A 393 0.76 -40.86 13.68
N GLY A 394 0.97 -41.73 12.69
CA GLY A 394 -0.12 -42.29 11.86
C GLY A 394 -0.46 -41.48 10.59
N PRO A 395 -1.55 -41.84 9.89
CA PRO A 395 -1.91 -41.24 8.60
C PRO A 395 -2.48 -39.82 8.73
N GLY A 396 -2.43 -39.04 7.65
CA GLY A 396 -2.94 -37.66 7.59
C GLY A 396 -1.88 -36.58 7.79
N ASN A 397 -0.65 -36.98 8.11
CA ASN A 397 0.53 -36.12 8.17
C ASN A 397 1.04 -35.78 6.76
N GLN A 398 1.60 -34.58 6.59
CA GLN A 398 2.29 -34.20 5.36
C GLN A 398 3.77 -33.99 5.63
N CYS A 399 4.63 -34.56 4.79
CA CYS A 399 6.08 -34.45 4.91
C CYS A 399 6.68 -33.71 3.72
N LEU A 400 7.73 -32.96 4.01
CA LEU A 400 8.59 -32.42 2.97
C LEU A 400 9.33 -33.55 2.25
N THR A 401 9.12 -33.66 0.95
CA THR A 401 9.57 -34.78 0.12
C THR A 401 10.31 -34.25 -1.09
N LEU A 402 11.44 -34.87 -1.43
CA LEU A 402 12.08 -34.68 -2.72
C LEU A 402 11.29 -35.44 -3.79
N ASP A 403 10.70 -34.70 -4.73
CA ASP A 403 10.00 -35.30 -5.86
C ASP A 403 10.97 -35.65 -7.00
N ALA A 404 10.55 -36.52 -7.90
CA ALA A 404 11.37 -36.98 -9.03
C ALA A 404 11.74 -35.85 -10.01
N ASP A 405 11.00 -34.73 -9.99
CA ASP A 405 11.31 -33.53 -10.77
C ASP A 405 12.45 -32.68 -10.17
N GLY A 406 13.03 -33.10 -9.05
CA GLY A 406 14.11 -32.40 -8.35
C GLY A 406 13.62 -31.25 -7.47
N PHE A 407 12.31 -31.04 -7.35
CA PHE A 407 11.73 -30.01 -6.49
C PHE A 407 11.18 -30.60 -5.19
N LEU A 408 11.06 -29.74 -4.18
CA LEU A 408 10.44 -30.08 -2.92
C LEU A 408 8.91 -30.04 -3.03
N ARG A 409 8.24 -31.04 -2.46
CA ARG A 409 6.78 -31.08 -2.32
C ARG A 409 6.33 -31.51 -0.93
N ASN A 410 5.13 -31.12 -0.56
CA ASN A 410 4.44 -31.68 0.60
C ASN A 410 3.65 -32.93 0.16
N THR A 411 4.09 -34.12 0.57
CA THR A 411 3.38 -35.37 0.28
C THR A 411 2.85 -36.01 1.56
N PRO A 412 1.77 -36.82 1.50
CA PRO A 412 1.34 -37.59 2.65
C PRO A 412 2.45 -38.51 3.18
N CYS A 413 2.59 -38.62 4.50
CA CYS A 413 3.54 -39.53 5.14
C CYS A 413 2.90 -40.21 6.36
N SER A 414 3.50 -41.33 6.79
CA SER A 414 3.06 -42.10 7.96
C SER A 414 4.23 -42.35 8.91
N PRO A 415 4.57 -41.37 9.77
CA PRO A 415 5.58 -41.54 10.81
C PRO A 415 5.35 -42.80 11.66
N PRO A 416 6.40 -43.52 12.09
CA PRO A 416 7.83 -43.19 11.94
C PRO A 416 8.45 -43.66 10.63
N ASN A 417 7.67 -44.23 9.71
CA ASN A 417 8.18 -44.82 8.48
C ASN A 417 8.29 -43.76 7.37
N PHE A 418 9.50 -43.24 7.16
CA PHE A 418 9.82 -42.29 6.09
C PHE A 418 10.55 -42.99 4.95
N SER A 419 10.25 -42.58 3.73
CA SER A 419 11.12 -42.93 2.60
C SER A 419 12.44 -42.13 2.68
N PRO A 420 13.50 -42.55 1.98
CA PRO A 420 14.72 -41.77 1.86
C PRO A 420 14.48 -40.34 1.34
N GLU A 421 13.51 -40.16 0.44
CA GLU A 421 13.13 -38.86 -0.13
C GLU A 421 12.41 -37.96 0.87
N GLN A 422 11.80 -38.54 1.91
CA GLN A 422 11.16 -37.83 3.03
C GLN A 422 12.09 -37.61 4.22
N THR A 423 13.31 -38.15 4.17
CA THR A 423 14.28 -38.09 5.26
C THR A 423 15.34 -37.04 4.97
N TRP A 424 15.59 -36.16 5.94
CA TRP A 424 16.52 -35.04 5.81
C TRP A 424 17.62 -35.10 6.87
N ILE A 425 18.87 -34.96 6.45
CA ILE A 425 20.06 -34.98 7.30
C ILE A 425 20.53 -33.54 7.49
N VAL A 426 20.63 -33.10 8.74
CA VAL A 426 21.10 -31.76 9.10
C VAL A 426 22.48 -31.85 9.72
N GLY A 427 23.41 -31.04 9.22
CA GLY A 427 24.75 -30.92 9.78
C GLY A 427 25.76 -30.52 8.72
N ASP A 428 26.98 -30.26 9.16
CA ASP A 428 28.06 -29.82 8.28
C ASP A 428 28.37 -30.86 7.20
N LEU A 429 28.83 -30.35 6.05
CA LEU A 429 29.52 -31.14 5.04
C LEU A 429 30.93 -31.45 5.56
N GLY A 430 31.04 -32.30 6.57
CA GLY A 430 32.36 -32.76 7.05
C GLY A 430 33.21 -33.30 5.88
N ASN A 431 34.54 -33.22 6.01
CA ASN A 431 35.57 -33.59 5.03
C ASN A 431 35.59 -35.08 4.58
N GLY A 432 34.46 -35.77 4.61
CA GLY A 432 34.32 -37.16 4.21
C GLY A 432 32.94 -37.44 3.64
N VAL A 433 32.63 -36.89 2.46
CA VAL A 433 31.61 -37.49 1.59
C VAL A 433 32.25 -38.75 0.98
N VAL A 434 32.35 -39.80 1.79
CA VAL A 434 32.64 -41.15 1.30
C VAL A 434 31.36 -41.67 0.67
N SER A 435 31.43 -42.01 -0.60
CA SER A 435 30.36 -42.67 -1.35
C SER A 435 29.93 -43.94 -0.60
N ALA A 436 28.74 -43.90 0.03
CA ALA A 436 28.21 -45.04 0.77
C ALA A 436 27.44 -45.95 -0.18
N THR A 437 27.95 -47.17 -0.38
CA THR A 437 27.21 -48.29 -0.98
C THR A 437 26.09 -48.74 -0.02
N PRO A 438 24.88 -49.10 -0.48
CA PRO A 438 23.75 -49.39 0.39
C PRO A 438 23.98 -50.62 1.28
N PRO A 439 23.56 -50.63 2.56
CA PRO A 439 23.69 -51.81 3.42
C PRO A 439 22.57 -52.81 3.13
N GLN A 440 22.97 -54.06 2.92
CA GLN A 440 22.08 -55.22 2.84
C GLN A 440 21.59 -55.59 4.25
N ALA A 441 20.28 -55.80 4.41
CA ALA A 441 19.64 -56.08 5.69
C ALA A 441 19.94 -57.50 6.21
N SER A 442 20.29 -57.61 7.50
CA SER A 442 20.09 -58.81 8.34
C SER A 442 20.14 -58.47 9.83
N PRO A 443 19.49 -59.27 10.71
CA PRO A 443 18.86 -58.79 11.95
C PRO A 443 19.72 -58.91 13.22
N VAL A 444 19.33 -58.07 14.19
CA VAL A 444 19.98 -57.79 15.49
C VAL A 444 19.89 -58.94 16.52
N LYS A 445 20.95 -59.10 17.32
CA LYS A 445 20.91 -59.73 18.66
C LYS A 445 21.73 -58.87 19.67
N PRO A 446 21.33 -58.72 20.96
CA PRO A 446 21.83 -57.62 21.80
C PRO A 446 22.90 -57.99 22.86
N SER A 447 23.58 -56.92 23.33
CA SER A 447 24.25 -56.67 24.64
C SER A 447 25.72 -57.13 24.86
N PRO A 448 26.46 -56.56 25.85
CA PRO A 448 26.89 -55.16 26.02
C PRO A 448 28.40 -55.04 26.43
N VAL A 449 28.83 -53.83 26.84
CA VAL A 449 29.95 -53.49 27.78
C VAL A 449 31.08 -52.59 27.22
N ALA A 450 31.15 -51.38 27.82
CA ALA A 450 32.25 -50.48 28.20
C ALA A 450 33.57 -50.39 27.40
N SER A 451 34.01 -49.15 27.12
CA SER A 451 35.18 -48.47 27.73
C SER A 451 35.47 -47.11 27.08
N SER A 452 35.88 -46.12 27.89
CA SER A 452 36.28 -44.75 27.53
C SER A 452 37.76 -44.66 27.04
N PRO A 453 38.41 -43.48 26.99
CA PRO A 453 38.62 -42.66 25.79
C PRO A 453 40.11 -42.51 25.41
N SER A 454 40.41 -41.91 24.25
CA SER A 454 41.73 -41.29 24.04
C SER A 454 41.67 -40.06 23.15
N SER A 455 42.20 -39.00 23.74
CA SER A 455 42.62 -37.73 23.17
C SER A 455 43.65 -37.91 22.07
N LEU A 456 43.72 -36.97 21.12
CA LEU A 456 44.96 -36.24 20.78
C LEU A 456 44.65 -35.00 19.92
N GLU A 457 45.53 -34.03 20.13
CA GLU A 457 45.57 -32.61 19.76
C GLU A 457 45.76 -32.26 18.27
N PRO A 458 45.67 -30.96 17.91
CA PRO A 458 45.58 -30.48 16.53
C PRO A 458 46.96 -30.16 15.92
N THR A 459 47.14 -30.51 14.64
CA THR A 459 48.20 -29.95 13.80
C THR A 459 47.64 -28.82 12.93
N GLN A 460 48.09 -27.61 13.24
CA GLN A 460 48.09 -26.47 12.32
C GLN A 460 48.92 -26.81 11.08
N SER A 461 48.42 -26.47 9.89
CA SER A 461 49.28 -26.26 8.72
C SER A 461 48.73 -25.14 7.83
N SER A 462 49.70 -24.38 7.36
CA SER A 462 49.65 -23.04 6.80
C SER A 462 49.50 -22.99 5.27
N CYS A 463 49.10 -21.80 4.81
CA CYS A 463 49.60 -21.08 3.64
C CYS A 463 48.98 -21.31 2.23
N GLN A 464 48.64 -20.14 1.65
CA GLN A 464 48.63 -19.76 0.23
C GLN A 464 47.42 -20.25 -0.58
N GLY A 465 46.68 -19.41 -1.32
CA GLY A 465 47.04 -18.16 -1.97
C GLY A 465 47.08 -18.41 -3.47
N THR A 466 45.91 -18.41 -4.14
CA THR A 466 45.86 -18.39 -5.61
C THR A 466 44.66 -17.59 -6.08
N THR A 467 44.97 -16.42 -6.63
CA THR A 467 44.05 -15.52 -7.33
C THR A 467 43.87 -16.05 -8.74
N VAL A 468 42.64 -16.37 -9.15
CA VAL A 468 42.32 -16.65 -10.56
C VAL A 468 41.36 -15.59 -11.05
N THR A 469 41.88 -14.68 -11.87
CA THR A 469 41.14 -13.68 -12.62
C THR A 469 40.54 -14.33 -13.86
N ALA A 470 39.21 -14.48 -13.92
CA ALA A 470 38.50 -14.90 -15.12
C ALA A 470 37.86 -13.68 -15.80
N THR A 471 38.49 -13.20 -16.86
CA THR A 471 37.98 -12.16 -17.76
C THR A 471 37.03 -12.82 -18.77
N SER A 472 35.74 -12.49 -18.72
CA SER A 472 34.76 -12.94 -19.72
C SER A 472 34.33 -11.75 -20.59
N THR A 473 34.90 -11.65 -21.78
CA THR A 473 34.46 -10.75 -22.86
C THR A 473 33.29 -11.37 -23.60
N VAL A 474 32.15 -10.67 -23.65
CA VAL A 474 30.99 -11.03 -24.49
C VAL A 474 30.90 -10.03 -25.64
N THR A 475 31.10 -10.52 -26.85
CA THR A 475 30.95 -9.78 -28.11
C THR A 475 29.50 -9.92 -28.58
N VAL A 476 28.77 -8.80 -28.69
CA VAL A 476 27.42 -8.76 -29.25
C VAL A 476 27.50 -8.23 -30.68
N THR A 477 27.15 -9.08 -31.65
CA THR A 477 27.04 -8.72 -33.07
C THR A 477 25.59 -8.33 -33.37
N VAL A 478 25.37 -7.07 -33.76
CA VAL A 478 24.09 -6.53 -34.19
C VAL A 478 23.98 -6.67 -35.71
N THR A 479 22.92 -7.32 -36.21
CA THR A 479 22.63 -7.42 -37.65
C THR A 479 21.35 -6.63 -37.95
N SER A 480 21.49 -5.56 -38.74
CA SER A 480 20.42 -4.71 -39.25
C SER A 480 19.85 -5.26 -40.56
N GLN A 481 18.52 -5.34 -40.69
CA GLN A 481 17.82 -5.75 -41.90
C GLN A 481 17.14 -4.54 -42.59
N PRO A 482 17.11 -4.46 -43.94
CA PRO A 482 16.99 -3.18 -44.63
C PRO A 482 15.58 -2.77 -45.04
N GLN A 483 15.48 -1.45 -45.21
CA GLN A 483 14.41 -0.61 -45.72
C GLN A 483 14.09 -0.89 -47.21
N ALA A 484 12.81 -0.91 -47.56
CA ALA A 484 12.34 -0.88 -48.95
C ALA A 484 11.46 0.35 -49.19
N THR A 485 11.91 1.13 -50.16
CA THR A 485 11.32 2.38 -50.69
C THR A 485 10.41 2.05 -51.86
N ALA A 486 9.21 2.63 -51.92
CA ALA A 486 8.49 2.86 -53.17
C ALA A 486 7.42 3.97 -53.05
N ALA A 487 7.59 5.01 -53.85
CA ALA A 487 6.58 5.94 -54.38
C ALA A 487 6.78 5.98 -55.92
N PRO A 488 6.02 6.69 -56.78
CA PRO A 488 4.85 7.57 -56.56
C PRO A 488 3.69 7.38 -57.59
N SER A 489 2.58 8.12 -57.45
CA SER A 489 2.04 9.04 -58.48
C SER A 489 0.57 9.49 -58.27
N SER A 490 0.40 10.82 -58.35
CA SER A 490 -0.69 11.63 -58.96
C SER A 490 -2.15 11.43 -58.53
N SER A 491 -2.77 12.49 -57.97
CA SER A 491 -3.56 13.48 -58.72
C SER A 491 -4.40 14.37 -57.79
N ALA A 492 -4.45 15.65 -58.13
CA ALA A 492 -5.16 16.71 -57.44
C ALA A 492 -6.67 16.70 -57.69
N ALA A 493 -7.47 17.11 -56.69
CA ALA A 493 -8.76 17.74 -56.91
C ALA A 493 -9.12 18.68 -55.75
N THR A 494 -9.38 19.92 -56.15
CA THR A 494 -9.78 21.11 -55.40
C THR A 494 -11.23 21.01 -54.89
N SER A 495 -11.51 21.48 -53.68
CA SER A 495 -12.75 22.23 -53.37
C SER A 495 -12.73 22.83 -51.96
N SER A 496 -12.89 24.15 -51.91
CA SER A 496 -13.15 24.95 -50.71
C SER A 496 -14.55 24.67 -50.16
N PRO A 497 -14.81 25.02 -48.87
CA PRO A 497 -15.93 25.92 -48.66
C PRO A 497 -15.66 27.05 -47.67
N THR A 498 -16.19 28.20 -48.07
CA THR A 498 -16.46 29.43 -47.33
C THR A 498 -17.40 29.16 -46.14
N SER A 499 -17.16 29.78 -44.98
CA SER A 499 -18.23 30.02 -43.98
C SER A 499 -18.01 31.32 -43.21
N THR A 500 -18.72 32.31 -43.71
CA THR A 500 -19.30 33.52 -43.13
C THR A 500 -19.29 33.67 -41.60
N SER A 501 -18.73 34.79 -41.16
CA SER A 501 -18.82 35.38 -39.83
C SER A 501 -20.25 35.86 -39.50
N SER A 502 -20.74 35.60 -38.30
CA SER A 502 -21.89 36.29 -37.72
C SER A 502 -21.73 36.41 -36.21
N SER A 503 -21.46 37.64 -35.76
CA SER A 503 -21.38 38.02 -34.35
C SER A 503 -22.78 38.27 -33.79
N THR A 504 -23.18 37.49 -32.78
CA THR A 504 -24.35 37.78 -31.95
C THR A 504 -23.91 37.90 -30.48
N LEU A 505 -24.24 39.04 -29.87
CA LEU A 505 -24.07 39.32 -28.45
C LEU A 505 -25.11 38.52 -27.66
N VAL A 506 -24.66 37.59 -26.81
CA VAL A 506 -25.53 36.81 -25.92
C VAL A 506 -25.27 37.24 -24.48
N ALA A 507 -26.36 37.55 -23.78
CA ALA A 507 -26.40 37.95 -22.38
C ALA A 507 -25.86 36.87 -21.42
N ALA A 508 -25.30 37.31 -20.30
CA ALA A 508 -24.69 36.46 -19.28
C ALA A 508 -25.69 35.44 -18.69
N PRO A 509 -25.38 34.13 -18.70
CA PRO A 509 -26.18 33.14 -18.00
C PRO A 509 -25.83 33.11 -16.49
N SER A 510 -26.86 33.09 -15.65
CA SER A 510 -26.76 32.79 -14.22
C SER A 510 -26.10 31.42 -13.98
N PRO A 511 -25.28 31.25 -12.92
CA PRO A 511 -24.62 29.99 -12.63
C PRO A 511 -25.61 29.02 -11.97
N THR A 512 -26.33 28.25 -12.78
CA THR A 512 -26.91 26.98 -12.33
C THR A 512 -25.82 25.93 -12.47
N THR A 513 -25.06 25.66 -11.41
CA THR A 513 -24.09 24.57 -11.34
C THR A 513 -24.82 23.24 -11.46
N LYS A 514 -24.92 22.72 -12.68
CA LYS A 514 -25.23 21.32 -12.94
C LYS A 514 -24.09 20.48 -12.31
N PRO A 515 -24.38 19.46 -11.50
CA PRO A 515 -23.34 18.57 -11.00
C PRO A 515 -22.58 17.98 -12.19
N ASP A 516 -21.25 17.97 -12.10
CA ASP A 516 -20.38 17.41 -13.12
C ASP A 516 -20.88 16.02 -13.51
N VAL A 517 -21.25 15.86 -14.78
CA VAL A 517 -21.62 14.55 -15.31
C VAL A 517 -20.35 13.70 -15.30
N PHE A 518 -20.30 12.73 -14.39
CA PHE A 518 -19.18 11.80 -14.30
C PHE A 518 -19.14 10.94 -15.57
N VAL A 519 -18.19 11.24 -16.44
CA VAL A 519 -17.77 10.34 -17.52
C VAL A 519 -16.60 9.54 -16.98
N LEU A 520 -16.71 8.21 -16.96
CA LEU A 520 -15.57 7.33 -16.68
C LEU A 520 -14.38 7.80 -17.55
N PRO A 521 -13.30 8.35 -16.98
CA PRO A 521 -12.12 8.63 -17.77
C PRO A 521 -11.66 7.32 -18.41
N LYS A 522 -11.57 7.30 -19.74
CA LYS A 522 -10.99 6.18 -20.47
C LYS A 522 -9.53 6.09 -20.01
N PRO A 523 -9.11 5.01 -19.32
CA PRO A 523 -7.76 4.97 -18.78
C PRO A 523 -6.77 4.97 -19.95
N GLU A 524 -5.84 5.92 -19.98
CA GLU A 524 -4.76 5.97 -20.97
C GLU A 524 -3.77 4.81 -20.78
N GLU A 525 -3.66 4.25 -19.58
CA GLU A 525 -2.70 3.19 -19.24
C GLU A 525 -3.37 2.00 -18.54
N GLY A 526 -3.68 0.97 -19.33
CA GLY A 526 -4.19 -0.33 -18.88
C GLY A 526 -5.70 -0.47 -19.03
N PRO A 527 -6.23 -1.71 -19.12
CA PRO A 527 -7.66 -1.91 -19.12
C PRO A 527 -8.21 -1.43 -17.77
N GLY A 528 -9.08 -0.42 -17.81
CA GLY A 528 -9.94 -0.13 -16.67
C GLY A 528 -10.88 -1.31 -16.39
N PRO A 529 -11.61 -1.28 -15.28
CA PRO A 529 -12.67 -2.26 -15.05
C PRO A 529 -13.61 -2.30 -16.27
N THR A 530 -13.70 -3.47 -16.90
CA THR A 530 -14.54 -3.68 -18.08
C THR A 530 -15.88 -4.25 -17.67
N PHE A 531 -16.95 -3.79 -18.32
CA PHE A 531 -18.26 -4.37 -18.16
C PHE A 531 -18.27 -5.83 -18.63
N ASP A 532 -18.65 -6.74 -17.74
CA ASP A 532 -18.88 -8.14 -18.06
C ASP A 532 -20.23 -8.31 -18.78
N ASN A 533 -20.18 -8.52 -20.09
CA ASN A 533 -21.36 -8.74 -20.92
C ASN A 533 -21.96 -10.15 -20.79
N THR A 534 -21.26 -11.07 -20.13
CA THR A 534 -21.76 -12.43 -19.82
C THR A 534 -22.49 -12.49 -18.48
N ALA A 535 -22.52 -11.38 -17.74
CA ALA A 535 -23.05 -11.32 -16.39
C ALA A 535 -24.58 -11.52 -16.34
N THR A 536 -25.02 -12.49 -15.55
CA THR A 536 -26.40 -12.62 -15.10
C THR A 536 -26.63 -11.79 -13.85
N ARG A 537 -27.53 -10.81 -13.94
CA ARG A 537 -27.83 -9.83 -12.88
C ARG A 537 -29.12 -10.20 -12.18
N ALA A 538 -29.06 -10.41 -10.87
CA ALA A 538 -30.25 -10.58 -10.03
C ALA A 538 -30.95 -9.24 -9.76
N ALA A 539 -30.19 -8.15 -9.72
CA ALA A 539 -30.68 -6.78 -9.72
C ALA A 539 -29.74 -5.91 -10.56
N LYS A 540 -30.29 -4.91 -11.26
CA LYS A 540 -29.54 -4.05 -12.18
C LYS A 540 -29.74 -2.58 -11.81
N SER A 541 -28.65 -1.84 -11.61
CA SER A 541 -28.65 -0.40 -11.36
C SER A 541 -29.61 0.03 -10.23
N VAL A 542 -29.67 -0.75 -9.17
CA VAL A 542 -30.55 -0.56 -8.00
C VAL A 542 -29.82 0.13 -6.86
N GLN A 543 -30.56 0.72 -5.92
CA GLN A 543 -29.97 1.17 -4.67
C GLN A 543 -29.93 0.01 -3.66
N ILE A 544 -28.92 0.02 -2.79
CA ILE A 544 -28.81 -0.91 -1.67
C ILE A 544 -28.94 -0.09 -0.41
N ARG A 545 -30.15 -0.11 0.18
CA ARG A 545 -30.55 0.70 1.34
C ARG A 545 -30.42 -0.11 2.64
N SER A 546 -29.92 0.53 3.69
CA SER A 546 -29.93 -0.03 5.05
C SER A 546 -31.37 -0.25 5.55
N ALA A 547 -31.65 -1.35 6.23
CA ALA A 547 -32.94 -1.50 6.91
C ALA A 547 -33.02 -0.69 8.23
N ALA A 548 -31.87 -0.31 8.80
CA ALA A 548 -31.79 0.50 10.01
C ALA A 548 -31.96 2.02 9.75
N SER A 549 -31.82 2.48 8.50
CA SER A 549 -31.77 3.91 8.16
C SER A 549 -32.12 4.19 6.68
N ASP A 550 -32.45 5.43 6.34
CA ASP A 550 -32.71 5.86 4.94
C ASP A 550 -31.40 6.16 4.16
N THR A 551 -30.36 5.36 4.41
CA THR A 551 -29.05 5.51 3.78
C THR A 551 -28.74 4.38 2.82
N CYS A 552 -28.15 4.71 1.69
CA CYS A 552 -27.77 3.82 0.61
C CYS A 552 -26.24 3.76 0.46
N PHE A 553 -25.75 2.66 -0.11
CA PHE A 553 -24.36 2.58 -0.56
C PHE A 553 -24.06 3.76 -1.49
N ASP A 554 -22.93 4.44 -1.28
CA ASP A 554 -22.49 5.59 -2.07
C ASP A 554 -20.99 5.51 -2.34
N VAL A 555 -20.64 5.58 -3.62
CA VAL A 555 -19.25 5.63 -4.10
C VAL A 555 -19.01 6.86 -4.98
N SER A 556 -19.86 7.87 -4.82
CA SER A 556 -19.85 9.12 -5.57
C SER A 556 -18.57 9.93 -5.32
N ASN A 557 -17.88 9.71 -4.19
CA ASN A 557 -16.54 10.24 -3.95
C ASN A 557 -15.46 9.33 -4.57
N PHE A 558 -15.57 9.07 -5.88
CA PHE A 558 -14.69 8.17 -6.63
C PHE A 558 -13.21 8.61 -6.63
N LYS A 559 -12.94 9.90 -6.34
CA LYS A 559 -11.59 10.46 -6.27
C LYS A 559 -10.76 9.88 -5.10
N ALA A 560 -11.41 9.18 -4.16
CA ALA A 560 -10.74 8.50 -3.06
C ALA A 560 -10.09 7.15 -3.44
N GLY A 561 -10.29 6.67 -4.68
CA GLY A 561 -9.64 5.44 -5.17
C GLY A 561 -8.44 5.69 -6.09
N ASP A 562 -7.78 4.60 -6.50
CA ASP A 562 -6.75 4.64 -7.54
C ASP A 562 -7.35 4.85 -8.95
N PHE A 563 -6.49 5.02 -9.95
CA PHE A 563 -6.88 5.23 -11.36
C PHE A 563 -7.72 4.11 -12.00
N ARG A 564 -7.83 2.94 -11.35
CA ARG A 564 -8.67 1.81 -11.78
C ARG A 564 -9.93 1.71 -10.93
N PHE A 565 -10.22 2.75 -10.14
CA PHE A 565 -11.29 2.80 -9.15
C PHE A 565 -11.17 1.70 -8.09
N ASN A 566 -9.95 1.23 -7.82
CA ASN A 566 -9.68 0.39 -6.66
C ASN A 566 -9.58 1.26 -5.40
N LEU A 567 -9.83 0.67 -4.23
CA LEU A 567 -9.70 1.30 -2.92
C LEU A 567 -10.69 2.45 -2.69
N VAL A 568 -11.72 2.61 -3.54
CA VAL A 568 -12.79 3.59 -3.29
C VAL A 568 -13.62 3.11 -2.09
N PRO A 569 -13.71 3.86 -0.98
CA PRO A 569 -14.51 3.44 0.17
C PRO A 569 -16.00 3.42 -0.19
N VAL A 570 -16.74 2.44 0.33
CA VAL A 570 -18.20 2.43 0.26
C VAL A 570 -18.75 3.20 1.45
N ALA A 571 -19.19 4.43 1.19
CA ALA A 571 -19.85 5.27 2.18
C ALA A 571 -21.36 4.96 2.23
N LEU A 572 -22.02 5.45 3.27
CA LEU A 572 -23.47 5.40 3.44
C LEU A 572 -23.99 6.83 3.49
N LYS A 573 -24.79 7.20 2.48
CA LYS A 573 -25.40 8.54 2.36
C LYS A 573 -26.90 8.40 2.23
N LYS A 574 -27.64 9.49 2.43
CA LYS A 574 -29.07 9.52 2.14
C LYS A 574 -29.33 9.01 0.73
N CYS A 575 -30.32 8.13 0.59
CA CYS A 575 -30.70 7.56 -0.69
C CYS A 575 -31.19 8.64 -1.65
N ASP A 576 -30.62 8.68 -2.86
CA ASP A 576 -31.02 9.56 -3.95
C ASP A 576 -30.89 8.81 -5.28
N ALA A 577 -32.03 8.47 -5.88
CA ALA A 577 -32.08 7.70 -7.13
C ALA A 577 -31.47 8.44 -8.33
N THR A 578 -31.26 9.77 -8.22
CA THR A 578 -30.61 10.58 -9.26
C THR A 578 -29.09 10.47 -9.22
N VAL A 579 -28.51 9.93 -8.15
CA VAL A 579 -27.06 9.80 -7.97
C VAL A 579 -26.57 8.46 -8.51
N ASP A 580 -25.84 8.48 -9.62
CA ASP A 580 -25.32 7.26 -10.25
C ASP A 580 -24.32 6.49 -9.38
N GLY A 581 -23.57 7.20 -8.51
CA GLY A 581 -22.67 6.58 -7.54
C GLY A 581 -23.37 5.79 -6.42
N GLN A 582 -24.72 5.78 -6.39
CA GLN A 582 -25.52 4.96 -5.48
C GLN A 582 -26.17 3.75 -6.16
N LYS A 583 -25.87 3.51 -7.45
CA LYS A 583 -26.45 2.42 -8.24
C LYS A 583 -25.50 1.24 -8.32
N PHE A 584 -26.02 0.06 -7.99
CA PHE A 584 -25.27 -1.18 -7.95
C PHE A 584 -25.99 -2.29 -8.71
N ASP A 585 -25.20 -3.25 -9.19
CA ASP A 585 -25.67 -4.50 -9.76
C ASP A 585 -25.35 -5.65 -8.81
N LEU A 586 -26.26 -6.62 -8.73
CA LEU A 586 -26.02 -7.89 -8.05
C LEU A 586 -25.78 -8.97 -9.10
N ILE A 587 -24.53 -9.37 -9.31
CA ILE A 587 -24.14 -10.33 -10.35
C ILE A 587 -24.06 -11.73 -9.73
N THR A 588 -24.88 -12.67 -10.20
CA THR A 588 -24.94 -14.06 -9.68
C THR A 588 -24.22 -15.07 -10.57
N LYS A 589 -23.87 -14.67 -11.79
CA LYS A 589 -23.06 -15.45 -12.73
C LYS A 589 -22.36 -14.50 -13.70
N GLY A 590 -21.18 -14.84 -14.21
CA GLY A 590 -20.46 -14.07 -15.23
C GLY A 590 -19.00 -14.51 -15.35
N ALA A 591 -18.20 -13.82 -16.15
CA ALA A 591 -16.76 -14.07 -16.30
C ALA A 591 -16.02 -13.98 -14.95
N HIS A 592 -16.50 -13.12 -14.06
CA HIS A 592 -15.97 -12.96 -12.70
C HIS A 592 -16.87 -13.60 -11.63
N ASN A 593 -17.94 -14.33 -11.96
CA ASN A 593 -18.67 -15.11 -10.96
C ASN A 593 -19.03 -16.47 -11.56
N ASP A 594 -18.15 -17.43 -11.34
CA ASP A 594 -18.19 -18.77 -11.96
C ASP A 594 -18.91 -19.80 -11.08
N VAL A 595 -19.55 -19.37 -10.00
CA VAL A 595 -20.23 -20.30 -9.08
C VAL A 595 -21.53 -20.81 -9.71
N ALA A 596 -21.52 -22.10 -10.06
CA ALA A 596 -22.53 -22.72 -10.92
C ALA A 596 -23.96 -22.71 -10.36
N ASP A 597 -24.13 -22.76 -9.04
CA ASP A 597 -25.43 -22.85 -8.37
C ASP A 597 -26.12 -21.48 -8.17
N GLY A 598 -25.43 -20.37 -8.47
CA GLY A 598 -25.94 -19.01 -8.26
C GLY A 598 -26.12 -18.64 -6.78
N SER A 599 -25.54 -19.40 -5.85
CA SER A 599 -25.60 -19.16 -4.40
C SER A 599 -24.71 -18.00 -3.94
N ARG A 600 -23.94 -17.40 -4.86
CA ARG A 600 -23.01 -16.30 -4.58
C ARG A 600 -23.29 -15.12 -5.49
N THR A 601 -23.13 -13.93 -4.94
CA THR A 601 -23.23 -12.69 -5.69
C THR A 601 -21.98 -11.83 -5.54
N LEU A 602 -21.68 -11.08 -6.60
CA LEU A 602 -20.84 -9.90 -6.56
C LEU A 602 -21.73 -8.66 -6.46
N ILE A 603 -21.38 -7.73 -5.58
CA ILE A 603 -21.99 -6.41 -5.52
C ILE A 603 -21.09 -5.47 -6.34
N VAL A 604 -21.61 -4.96 -7.46
CA VAL A 604 -20.82 -4.22 -8.45
C VAL A 604 -21.35 -2.80 -8.60
N SER A 605 -20.48 -1.79 -8.54
CA SER A 605 -20.87 -0.42 -8.85
C SER A 605 -21.29 -0.32 -10.32
N SER A 606 -22.51 0.14 -10.58
CA SER A 606 -23.01 0.30 -11.95
C SER A 606 -22.31 1.45 -12.69
N GLN A 607 -21.74 2.40 -11.94
CA GLN A 607 -21.01 3.53 -12.48
C GLN A 607 -19.53 3.20 -12.75
N GLN A 608 -18.89 2.37 -11.93
CA GLN A 608 -17.44 2.15 -11.99
C GLN A 608 -17.03 0.73 -12.42
N PHE A 609 -17.98 -0.21 -12.49
CA PHE A 609 -17.76 -1.62 -12.85
C PHE A 609 -16.76 -2.35 -11.94
N THR A 610 -16.60 -1.88 -10.70
CA THR A 610 -15.78 -2.48 -9.65
C THR A 610 -16.66 -3.16 -8.60
N CYS A 611 -16.10 -4.17 -7.95
CA CYS A 611 -16.76 -5.04 -6.97
C CYS A 611 -16.48 -4.57 -5.53
N VAL A 612 -17.47 -4.70 -4.64
CA VAL A 612 -17.26 -4.53 -3.20
C VAL A 612 -16.36 -5.66 -2.69
N ASP A 613 -15.12 -5.32 -2.31
CA ASP A 613 -14.08 -6.25 -1.84
C ASP A 613 -13.70 -5.90 -0.39
N ARG A 614 -13.69 -6.91 0.48
CA ARG A 614 -13.23 -6.76 1.88
C ARG A 614 -11.78 -6.26 1.96
N ARG A 615 -10.90 -6.70 1.07
CA ARG A 615 -9.47 -6.37 1.06
C ARG A 615 -9.18 -4.97 0.54
N SER A 616 -10.20 -4.28 0.00
CA SER A 616 -10.01 -2.98 -0.63
C SER A 616 -9.51 -1.91 0.35
N ASN A 617 -9.66 -2.12 1.66
CA ASN A 617 -8.96 -1.31 2.66
C ASN A 617 -7.92 -2.15 3.39
N ILE A 618 -6.65 -1.98 3.04
CA ILE A 618 -5.55 -2.73 3.68
C ILE A 618 -5.26 -2.22 5.10
N ASN A 619 -5.57 -0.95 5.39
CA ASN A 619 -5.37 -0.33 6.71
C ASN A 619 -6.47 -0.71 7.70
N ASP A 620 -7.64 -1.09 7.17
CA ASP A 620 -8.76 -1.57 7.95
C ASP A 620 -9.55 -2.60 7.13
N ARG A 621 -9.13 -3.88 7.23
CA ARG A 621 -9.80 -4.99 6.53
C ARG A 621 -11.23 -5.25 7.02
N THR A 622 -11.71 -4.51 8.03
CA THR A 622 -13.12 -4.51 8.36
C THR A 622 -13.91 -3.63 7.41
N ARG A 623 -13.31 -2.62 6.75
CA ARG A 623 -14.02 -1.70 5.85
C ARG A 623 -13.91 -2.16 4.39
N PRO A 624 -14.98 -2.72 3.81
CA PRO A 624 -14.99 -3.02 2.40
C PRO A 624 -14.94 -1.73 1.58
N GLY A 625 -14.32 -1.82 0.42
CA GLY A 625 -14.24 -0.77 -0.58
C GLY A 625 -14.43 -1.37 -1.97
N LEU A 626 -14.41 -0.56 -3.02
CA LEU A 626 -14.47 -1.04 -4.38
C LEU A 626 -13.10 -1.47 -4.87
N PHE A 627 -13.06 -2.58 -5.59
CA PHE A 627 -11.87 -3.11 -6.21
C PHE A 627 -12.26 -3.77 -7.53
N ALA A 628 -11.36 -3.83 -8.49
CA ALA A 628 -11.62 -4.49 -9.76
C ALA A 628 -12.15 -5.92 -9.54
N CYS A 629 -13.24 -6.24 -10.22
CA CYS A 629 -13.83 -7.57 -10.18
C CYS A 629 -12.82 -8.60 -10.70
N GLY A 630 -12.74 -9.78 -10.08
CA GLY A 630 -11.69 -10.76 -10.42
C GLY A 630 -10.46 -10.70 -9.52
N GLY A 631 -10.52 -9.99 -8.39
CA GLY A 631 -9.55 -10.05 -7.29
C GLY A 631 -8.13 -9.55 -7.57
N ARG A 632 -7.80 -9.19 -8.82
CA ARG A 632 -6.57 -8.53 -9.26
C ARG A 632 -6.88 -7.08 -9.60
N ALA A 633 -5.92 -6.20 -9.37
CA ALA A 633 -6.12 -4.77 -9.56
C ALA A 633 -6.44 -4.38 -11.02
N ALA A 634 -6.07 -5.21 -12.00
CA ALA A 634 -6.35 -5.03 -13.43
C ALA A 634 -7.69 -5.64 -13.88
N GLY A 635 -8.40 -6.36 -13.01
CA GLY A 635 -9.67 -7.01 -13.33
C GLY A 635 -9.56 -8.27 -14.19
N ASP A 636 -8.35 -8.74 -14.52
CA ASP A 636 -8.09 -9.91 -15.37
C ASP A 636 -8.02 -11.24 -14.60
N GLY A 637 -8.27 -11.21 -13.28
CA GLY A 637 -8.14 -12.37 -12.42
C GLY A 637 -9.44 -13.14 -12.20
N GLY A 638 -9.30 -14.30 -11.54
CA GLY A 638 -10.43 -15.03 -10.97
C GLY A 638 -10.91 -14.36 -9.69
N THR A 639 -12.23 -14.34 -9.50
CA THR A 639 -12.84 -13.75 -8.31
C THR A 639 -12.40 -14.47 -7.04
N THR A 640 -12.14 -13.66 -6.01
CA THR A 640 -11.73 -14.19 -4.70
C THR A 640 -12.93 -14.25 -3.77
N ALA A 641 -12.83 -15.11 -2.75
CA ALA A 641 -13.85 -15.22 -1.71
C ALA A 641 -14.06 -13.90 -0.92
N ASP A 642 -13.15 -12.92 -1.02
CA ASP A 642 -13.29 -11.58 -0.44
C ASP A 642 -14.23 -10.66 -1.22
N GLN A 643 -14.59 -11.03 -2.45
CA GLN A 643 -15.52 -10.28 -3.33
C GLN A 643 -16.89 -10.96 -3.44
N GLN A 644 -17.01 -12.20 -2.97
CA GLN A 644 -18.24 -13.00 -3.05
C GLN A 644 -19.00 -12.95 -1.74
N TYR A 645 -20.31 -12.75 -1.86
CA TYR A 645 -21.25 -12.80 -0.76
C TYR A 645 -22.26 -13.91 -1.00
N PHE A 646 -22.69 -14.62 0.05
CA PHE A 646 -23.79 -15.56 -0.09
C PHE A 646 -25.05 -14.81 -0.51
N PHE A 647 -25.79 -15.41 -1.42
CA PHE A 647 -26.96 -14.84 -2.05
C PHE A 647 -28.08 -15.86 -2.11
N ASN A 648 -29.17 -15.57 -1.40
CA ASN A 648 -30.38 -16.36 -1.54
C ASN A 648 -31.21 -15.82 -2.71
N LYS A 649 -31.07 -16.45 -3.88
CA LYS A 649 -31.81 -16.07 -5.09
C LYS A 649 -33.33 -16.18 -4.95
N ALA A 650 -33.83 -16.98 -4.01
CA ALA A 650 -35.26 -17.07 -3.70
C ALA A 650 -35.72 -16.01 -2.68
N GLY A 651 -34.80 -15.23 -2.12
CA GLY A 651 -35.09 -14.15 -1.18
C GLY A 651 -35.77 -12.96 -1.86
N ASP A 652 -36.72 -12.36 -1.16
CA ASP A 652 -37.38 -11.12 -1.58
C ASP A 652 -36.47 -9.93 -1.29
N LEU A 653 -35.78 -9.45 -2.33
CA LEU A 653 -34.83 -8.32 -2.28
C LEU A 653 -35.43 -7.05 -1.65
N GLY A 654 -36.74 -6.84 -1.81
CA GLY A 654 -37.45 -5.67 -1.27
C GLY A 654 -37.74 -5.76 0.22
N LYS A 655 -37.68 -6.96 0.82
CA LYS A 655 -37.90 -7.16 2.26
C LYS A 655 -36.63 -7.13 3.09
N GLY A 656 -35.47 -7.02 2.44
CA GLY A 656 -34.18 -7.02 3.09
C GLY A 656 -33.48 -8.38 3.02
N ILE A 657 -32.19 -8.34 2.71
CA ILE A 657 -31.29 -9.48 2.69
C ILE A 657 -30.00 -9.15 3.46
N GLY A 658 -29.31 -10.16 3.97
CA GLY A 658 -27.93 -10.00 4.43
C GLY A 658 -26.95 -10.33 3.32
N PHE A 659 -25.71 -9.83 3.46
CA PHE A 659 -24.58 -10.20 2.60
C PHE A 659 -23.46 -10.83 3.45
N PRO A 660 -23.58 -12.12 3.82
CA PRO A 660 -22.50 -12.82 4.51
C PRO A 660 -21.34 -13.06 3.56
N LEU A 661 -20.12 -12.76 3.99
CA LEU A 661 -18.91 -12.90 3.20
C LEU A 661 -18.50 -14.37 3.08
N VAL A 662 -18.21 -14.81 1.85
CA VAL A 662 -17.88 -16.22 1.57
C VAL A 662 -16.54 -16.63 2.18
N ARG A 663 -15.58 -15.72 2.30
CA ARG A 663 -14.26 -16.05 2.87
C ARG A 663 -14.30 -16.47 4.33
N ASP A 664 -15.15 -15.81 5.11
CA ASP A 664 -15.30 -16.07 6.55
C ASP A 664 -16.50 -16.97 6.82
N ALA A 665 -16.97 -17.68 5.79
CA ALA A 665 -18.12 -18.55 5.88
C ALA A 665 -17.84 -19.69 6.86
N VAL A 666 -18.72 -19.80 7.86
CA VAL A 666 -18.88 -21.04 8.62
C VAL A 666 -20.23 -21.62 8.23
N ASN A 667 -20.32 -22.95 8.14
CA ASN A 667 -21.53 -23.68 7.76
C ASN A 667 -22.23 -23.13 6.48
N ASN A 668 -21.45 -22.85 5.43
CA ASN A 668 -21.95 -22.31 4.15
C ASN A 668 -22.74 -21.00 4.30
N GLY A 669 -22.32 -20.12 5.20
CA GLY A 669 -22.96 -18.81 5.38
C GLY A 669 -24.20 -18.85 6.27
N VAL A 670 -24.39 -19.91 7.07
CA VAL A 670 -25.53 -20.07 7.99
C VAL A 670 -25.04 -20.19 9.42
N GLY A 671 -25.80 -19.65 10.38
CA GLY A 671 -25.47 -19.71 11.80
C GLY A 671 -24.32 -18.78 12.21
N PRO A 672 -23.83 -18.90 13.45
CA PRO A 672 -22.83 -17.98 13.99
C PRO A 672 -21.44 -18.18 13.38
N GLY A 673 -20.59 -17.18 13.51
CA GLY A 673 -19.19 -17.21 13.06
C GLY A 673 -18.96 -16.64 11.65
N ASN A 674 -20.03 -16.23 10.97
CA ASN A 674 -19.96 -15.54 9.69
C ASN A 674 -19.62 -14.05 9.90
N LYS A 675 -19.11 -13.38 8.86
CA LYS A 675 -19.03 -11.92 8.80
C LYS A 675 -19.97 -11.37 7.73
N CYS A 676 -20.64 -10.26 8.02
CA CYS A 676 -21.60 -9.63 7.13
C CYS A 676 -21.32 -8.15 6.94
N LEU A 677 -21.71 -7.63 5.78
CA LEU A 677 -21.78 -6.20 5.54
C LEU A 677 -22.74 -5.55 6.55
N THR A 678 -22.23 -4.58 7.30
CA THR A 678 -22.89 -3.96 8.45
C THR A 678 -22.73 -2.44 8.40
N LEU A 679 -23.83 -1.72 8.60
CA LEU A 679 -23.83 -0.26 8.80
C LEU A 679 -23.15 0.09 10.13
N LYS A 680 -22.18 1.01 10.09
CA LYS A 680 -21.57 1.61 11.28
C LYS A 680 -22.02 3.05 11.46
N ALA A 681 -21.98 3.52 12.71
CA ALA A 681 -22.34 4.88 13.09
C ALA A 681 -21.44 5.97 12.47
N ASP A 682 -20.26 5.60 11.98
CA ASP A 682 -19.33 6.50 11.28
C ASP A 682 -19.71 6.77 9.82
N GLY A 683 -20.82 6.20 9.34
CA GLY A 683 -21.31 6.42 7.99
C GLY A 683 -20.61 5.60 6.91
N PHE A 684 -19.86 4.57 7.28
CA PHE A 684 -19.21 3.65 6.34
C PHE A 684 -19.66 2.21 6.56
N LEU A 685 -19.48 1.41 5.52
CA LEU A 685 -19.70 -0.03 5.58
C LEU A 685 -18.57 -0.71 6.37
N SER A 686 -18.90 -1.78 7.10
CA SER A 686 -17.93 -2.63 7.78
C SER A 686 -18.32 -4.12 7.69
N ASN A 687 -17.38 -5.01 7.96
CA ASN A 687 -17.53 -6.46 8.02
C ASN A 687 -17.53 -6.90 9.49
N GLU A 688 -18.70 -7.13 10.05
CA GLU A 688 -18.89 -7.50 11.45
C GLU A 688 -19.40 -8.93 11.60
N PRO A 689 -19.15 -9.58 12.75
CA PRO A 689 -19.74 -10.88 13.04
C PRO A 689 -21.28 -10.88 12.90
N CYS A 690 -21.83 -11.93 12.30
CA CYS A 690 -23.26 -12.11 12.09
C CYS A 690 -23.66 -13.59 12.21
N SER A 691 -24.97 -13.84 12.31
CA SER A 691 -25.52 -15.20 12.43
C SER A 691 -26.73 -15.44 11.50
N PRO A 692 -26.51 -15.59 10.18
CA PRO A 692 -27.59 -15.80 9.21
C PRO A 692 -28.50 -17.00 9.57
N PRO A 693 -29.81 -16.96 9.28
CA PRO A 693 -30.53 -15.89 8.57
C PRO A 693 -30.94 -14.72 9.50
N ASN A 694 -30.57 -14.76 10.77
CA ASN A 694 -30.96 -13.75 11.75
C ASN A 694 -30.01 -12.56 11.69
N PHE A 695 -30.35 -11.57 10.86
CA PHE A 695 -29.60 -10.33 10.71
C PHE A 695 -30.17 -9.23 11.62
N SER A 696 -29.31 -8.38 12.18
CA SER A 696 -29.78 -7.13 12.78
C SER A 696 -30.25 -6.15 11.68
N PRO A 697 -30.99 -5.08 12.02
CA PRO A 697 -31.35 -4.04 11.06
C PRO A 697 -30.14 -3.42 10.35
N GLU A 698 -29.00 -3.28 11.03
CA GLU A 698 -27.75 -2.74 10.48
C GLU A 698 -27.05 -3.73 9.54
N GLN A 699 -27.42 -5.01 9.60
CA GLN A 699 -26.91 -6.10 8.75
C GLN A 699 -27.89 -6.48 7.63
N THR A 700 -29.05 -5.83 7.60
CA THR A 700 -30.13 -6.10 6.65
C THR A 700 -30.18 -4.99 5.60
N TRP A 701 -30.22 -5.38 4.33
CA TRP A 701 -30.11 -4.49 3.18
C TRP A 701 -31.29 -4.69 2.23
N ILE A 702 -32.07 -3.63 2.02
CA ILE A 702 -33.19 -3.59 1.07
C ILE A 702 -32.63 -3.21 -0.30
N VAL A 703 -32.86 -4.04 -1.30
CA VAL A 703 -32.35 -3.86 -2.66
C VAL A 703 -33.52 -3.52 -3.58
N GLY A 704 -33.56 -2.31 -4.12
CA GLY A 704 -34.67 -1.83 -4.95
C GLY A 704 -34.56 -0.39 -5.41
#